data_AF-A0A1Y2A616-F1
#
_entry.id   AF-A0A1Y2A616-F1
#
_cell.length_a   1.000
_cell.length_b   1.000
_cell.length_c   1.000
_cell.angle_alpha   90.00
_cell.angle_beta   90.00
_cell.angle_gamma   90.00
#
_symmetry.space_group_name_H-M   'P 1'
#
loop_
_entity.id
_entity.type
_entity.pdbx_description
1 polymer ?
#
loop_
_entity_poly.entity_id
_entity_poly.type
_entity_poly.pdbx_seq_one_letter_code
_entity_poly.pdbx_strand_id
1 'polypeptide(L)'
;MGLPEKIETRLFINGEFCESSDGKTFDIHNPATLKLVAKVHEASEQDTDRAVASAKAAFPSWSKLSPDQRGVYFKKLAKLIRESNDELAALEAASMGKPLGTFIDGMACAAKWDHYAEVGYSVQGTTSVQTPGFVNMTLRQPYGVVAAIIPWNVPLLFLASKLAPALIVGNTTVLKSSEKAPLTSAKFATLVEKAGFPPGVINVITGFGAVSGSILSHHMDVRALSFTGSGRTGRIIQAAAAKSNLKTVLLELGGKSPAVVFADADLEKAAKDTAYSIQWNSGQVCMANSRVYVQDTVADKFIELFKHKFEQITMGDPLEKGVNHGPQADEIQHKTVLRYLEMGKQSGDLVTGGGAPSDREGYYIQPTIFTNTPEDAAVMKEEIFGPVVNINVFKAEEEVLAKANNTEYGLYAAVYTKDIDRALRFAKGLEAGTVGVNCTSPVTGRDMPFGGYKSSGSGREGEPAYSLNNFLETKSYQCSIRILEYFFPDRELNLPQLRSIAKDIVNGTITTSIVQQVQAAPTQDQSSSSEEESQKDEEIVVESVNDLHEPLGCMMKDSQGKFRYIGAHSEIPFNAAVCTLSDSVRRRSSIIAPPKIGSFPPSLPTPSPSHDGGGIAEERYYLPPRQLGDRYISRFLEEVHCTYWFYSIEGFLNRVDSTYSTSCLLASNSWMCSLYAIFAIGAATADEQDGSPQDSASLLSLPSAEKTSTDYIALAKQLIPSVYDEADLDSIRALAILSIALENLCSRVTSYLYMGASVQMAYSLGLHRDQMPESGSSMEREQSRRIWWTLFMLDQDIASRGGSPNLIDERLLKIDTPLPSEQMLYPGMHTPLSWLSTSVELCRLKRDIVQAVYPERSSSTKTVSLSTISALLLSLQKWLQLIPPHLKHDVPAPPTQKRAVASLHLHYWSSTILLCRPFLLYLVLNRNELSPTKKIWFERMGKTCIDAAQKSIGILHQMANDNTLSSLTAFDSTCILRAIMIFILAYAHTKLQCYRSNIETGLMLLRRMEQVGFCKIVAEETPVRLADLGISEDQKVCNAGVLLDDDLIAQLWGNFDPNFMTPLPSQASLDFAFDDSSSFDLNSEILQFTNLDESIMLDPSQAFSGFDFR
;
A
#
# COMPACT_ATOMS: atom_id res chain seq x y z
N MET A 1 45.82 -18.89 5.76
CA MET A 1 45.23 -17.72 6.45
C MET A 1 45.99 -17.54 7.74
N GLY A 2 46.42 -16.34 8.04
CA GLY A 2 47.22 -16.04 9.22
C GLY A 2 47.14 -14.55 9.53
N LEU A 3 47.55 -14.17 10.73
CA LEU A 3 47.61 -12.77 11.11
C LEU A 3 48.55 -11.98 10.19
N PRO A 4 48.24 -10.73 9.86
CA PRO A 4 49.15 -9.88 9.10
C PRO A 4 50.40 -9.58 9.94
N GLU A 5 51.56 -9.36 9.27
CA GLU A 5 52.83 -9.04 9.94
C GLU A 5 52.75 -7.76 10.78
N LYS A 6 51.90 -6.80 10.37
CA LYS A 6 51.63 -5.56 11.10
C LYS A 6 50.12 -5.41 11.27
N ILE A 7 49.69 -5.28 12.52
CA ILE A 7 48.31 -5.02 12.90
C ILE A 7 48.21 -3.53 13.23
N GLU A 8 47.30 -2.81 12.59
CA GLU A 8 46.99 -1.42 12.95
C GLU A 8 46.18 -1.40 14.25
N THR A 9 46.60 -0.58 15.22
CA THR A 9 46.01 -0.53 16.56
C THR A 9 45.83 0.89 17.10
N ARG A 10 46.14 1.91 16.30
CA ARG A 10 45.94 3.32 16.61
C ARG A 10 44.49 3.73 16.43
N LEU A 11 44.14 4.88 17.01
CA LEU A 11 42.83 5.51 16.86
C LEU A 11 42.73 6.14 15.47
N PHE A 12 41.54 6.11 14.85
CA PHE A 12 41.29 6.77 13.58
C PHE A 12 40.41 8.00 13.80
N ILE A 13 41.01 9.18 13.78
CA ILE A 13 40.35 10.45 14.08
C ILE A 13 40.66 11.42 12.96
N ASN A 14 39.64 12.08 12.42
CA ASN A 14 39.79 13.07 11.37
C ASN A 14 40.54 12.58 10.12
N GLY A 15 40.36 11.30 9.74
CA GLY A 15 41.04 10.73 8.59
C GLY A 15 42.50 10.30 8.84
N GLU A 16 42.99 10.40 10.07
CA GLU A 16 44.38 10.07 10.43
C GLU A 16 44.47 9.01 11.53
N PHE A 17 45.51 8.17 11.47
CA PHE A 17 45.85 7.23 12.53
C PHE A 17 46.73 7.88 13.59
N CYS A 18 46.24 7.97 14.82
CA CYS A 18 46.92 8.61 15.94
C CYS A 18 47.00 7.73 17.18
N GLU A 19 48.10 7.89 17.93
CA GLU A 19 48.24 7.28 19.25
C GLU A 19 47.29 7.94 20.26
N SER A 20 47.05 7.26 21.38
CA SER A 20 46.31 7.88 22.50
C SER A 20 47.05 9.11 23.02
N SER A 21 46.31 10.18 23.29
CA SER A 21 46.88 11.45 23.77
C SER A 21 47.55 11.36 25.15
N ASP A 22 47.16 10.39 25.98
CA ASP A 22 47.82 10.11 27.26
C ASP A 22 48.81 8.92 27.18
N GLY A 23 49.04 8.39 25.98
CA GLY A 23 49.97 7.30 25.70
C GLY A 23 49.50 5.93 26.18
N LYS A 24 48.28 5.78 26.72
CA LYS A 24 47.81 4.49 27.25
C LYS A 24 47.53 3.48 26.14
N THR A 25 47.79 2.23 26.49
CA THR A 25 47.49 1.06 25.67
C THR A 25 46.99 -0.08 26.56
N PHE A 26 46.22 -1.00 26.00
CA PHE A 26 45.86 -2.27 26.64
C PHE A 26 46.19 -3.46 25.73
N ASP A 27 46.38 -4.62 26.35
CA ASP A 27 46.82 -5.83 25.67
C ASP A 27 45.63 -6.68 25.21
N ILE A 28 45.66 -7.14 23.96
CA ILE A 28 44.77 -8.17 23.43
C ILE A 28 45.50 -9.50 23.46
N HIS A 29 44.93 -10.48 24.18
CA HIS A 29 45.44 -11.84 24.23
C HIS A 29 44.51 -12.75 23.44
N ASN A 30 45.10 -13.75 22.77
CA ASN A 30 44.31 -14.75 22.06
C ASN A 30 43.61 -15.67 23.09
N PRO A 31 42.27 -15.75 23.10
CA PRO A 31 41.55 -16.50 24.13
C PRO A 31 41.75 -18.02 24.06
N ALA A 32 42.26 -18.55 22.95
CA ALA A 32 42.57 -19.96 22.78
C ALA A 32 43.97 -20.32 23.30
N THR A 33 44.94 -19.41 23.16
CA THR A 33 46.36 -19.69 23.46
C THR A 33 46.93 -18.85 24.60
N LEU A 34 46.18 -17.87 25.09
CA LEU A 34 46.54 -16.87 26.10
C LEU A 34 47.76 -16.01 25.75
N LYS A 35 48.25 -16.09 24.49
CA LYS A 35 49.40 -15.31 24.01
C LYS A 35 48.98 -13.91 23.60
N LEU A 36 49.86 -12.94 23.84
CA LEU A 36 49.69 -11.56 23.38
C LEU A 36 49.60 -11.51 21.84
N VAL A 37 48.55 -10.86 21.33
CA VAL A 37 48.31 -10.62 19.90
C VAL A 37 48.74 -9.21 19.52
N ALA A 38 48.29 -8.21 20.27
CA ALA A 38 48.53 -6.80 19.95
C ALA A 38 48.39 -5.89 21.17
N LYS A 39 49.07 -4.74 21.14
CA LYS A 39 48.85 -3.62 22.06
C LYS A 39 48.02 -2.55 21.38
N VAL A 40 46.88 -2.21 21.97
CA VAL A 40 45.88 -1.32 21.35
C VAL A 40 45.79 -0.01 22.12
N HIS A 41 45.77 1.10 21.40
CA HIS A 41 45.69 2.43 22.02
C HIS A 41 44.33 2.64 22.67
N GLU A 42 44.36 3.15 23.91
CA GLU A 42 43.15 3.44 24.69
C GLU A 42 42.76 4.90 24.53
N ALA A 43 41.63 5.18 23.89
CA ALA A 43 41.10 6.52 23.74
C ALA A 43 40.77 7.12 25.11
N SER A 44 41.44 8.22 25.41
CA SER A 44 41.16 9.06 26.57
C SER A 44 39.90 9.91 26.37
N GLU A 45 39.54 10.68 27.39
CA GLU A 45 38.52 11.73 27.26
C GLU A 45 38.90 12.74 26.17
N GLN A 46 40.16 13.21 26.14
CA GLN A 46 40.64 14.17 25.15
C GLN A 46 40.55 13.62 23.72
N ASP A 47 40.85 12.34 23.52
CA ASP A 47 40.72 11.70 22.20
C ASP A 47 39.26 11.54 21.78
N THR A 48 38.39 11.23 22.75
CA THR A 48 36.95 11.12 22.50
C THR A 48 36.36 12.48 22.10
N ASP A 49 36.72 13.55 22.81
CA ASP A 49 36.30 14.92 22.50
C ASP A 49 36.83 15.38 21.13
N ARG A 50 38.10 15.06 20.82
CA ARG A 50 38.68 15.31 19.49
C ARG A 50 37.89 14.61 18.39
N ALA A 51 37.53 13.35 18.57
CA ALA A 51 36.73 12.60 17.59
C ALA A 51 35.34 13.23 17.38
N VAL A 52 34.67 13.65 18.46
CA VAL A 52 33.38 14.35 18.37
C VAL A 52 33.51 15.71 17.68
N ALA A 53 34.55 16.48 18.00
CA ALA A 53 34.83 17.76 17.36
C ALA A 53 35.08 17.60 15.86
N SER A 54 35.85 16.59 15.44
CA SER A 54 36.07 16.27 14.02
C SER A 54 34.78 15.86 13.31
N ALA A 55 33.95 15.02 13.94
CA ALA A 55 32.64 14.66 13.41
C ALA A 55 31.73 15.88 13.22
N LYS A 56 31.72 16.79 14.19
CA LYS A 56 30.94 18.03 14.15
C LYS A 56 31.41 18.97 13.04
N ALA A 57 32.73 19.08 12.84
CA ALA A 57 33.32 19.90 11.78
C ALA A 57 33.01 19.37 10.37
N ALA A 58 32.97 18.06 10.18
CA ALA A 58 32.71 17.42 8.88
C ALA A 58 31.21 17.43 8.47
N PHE A 59 30.30 17.57 9.43
CA PHE A 59 28.85 17.42 9.21
C PHE A 59 28.27 18.38 8.16
N PRO A 60 28.58 19.69 8.14
CA PRO A 60 28.00 20.61 7.16
C PRO A 60 28.33 20.29 5.70
N SER A 61 29.53 19.77 5.41
CA SER A 61 29.89 19.35 4.05
C SER A 61 29.28 17.99 3.68
N TRP A 62 29.24 17.05 4.63
CA TRP A 62 28.72 15.70 4.37
C TRP A 62 27.21 15.66 4.18
N SER A 63 26.47 16.40 5.00
CA SER A 63 25.00 16.50 4.95
C SER A 63 24.47 17.18 3.69
N LYS A 64 25.28 18.03 3.03
CA LYS A 64 24.93 18.69 1.76
C LYS A 64 24.97 17.77 0.55
N LEU A 65 25.68 16.65 0.63
CA LEU A 65 25.72 15.68 -0.47
C LEU A 65 24.33 15.01 -0.62
N SER A 66 24.00 14.56 -1.82
CA SER A 66 22.84 13.71 -2.03
C SER A 66 23.12 12.26 -1.59
N PRO A 67 22.09 11.44 -1.31
CA PRO A 67 22.28 10.03 -1.01
C PRO A 67 23.12 9.25 -2.04
N ASP A 68 22.95 9.50 -3.34
CA ASP A 68 23.74 8.86 -4.40
C ASP A 68 25.22 9.28 -4.37
N GLN A 69 25.51 10.55 -4.12
CA GLN A 69 26.89 11.04 -3.93
C GLN A 69 27.56 10.39 -2.71
N ARG A 70 26.82 10.20 -1.61
CA ARG A 70 27.31 9.46 -0.43
C ARG A 70 27.48 7.97 -0.72
N GLY A 71 26.57 7.37 -1.50
CA GLY A 71 26.57 5.96 -1.86
C GLY A 71 27.83 5.49 -2.60
N VAL A 72 28.51 6.38 -3.33
CA VAL A 72 29.79 6.06 -4.00
C VAL A 72 30.85 5.57 -3.01
N TYR A 73 30.98 6.23 -1.86
CA TYR A 73 31.95 5.84 -0.82
C TYR A 73 31.58 4.49 -0.19
N PHE A 74 30.28 4.23 -0.03
CA PHE A 74 29.76 3.00 0.58
C PHE A 74 30.06 1.79 -0.30
N LYS A 75 29.77 1.87 -1.61
CA LYS A 75 30.05 0.79 -2.57
C LYS A 75 31.54 0.47 -2.66
N LYS A 76 32.39 1.50 -2.61
CA LYS A 76 33.86 1.31 -2.57
C LYS A 76 34.31 0.64 -1.27
N LEU A 77 33.78 1.05 -0.12
CA LEU A 77 34.07 0.43 1.17
C LEU A 77 33.60 -1.03 1.22
N ALA A 78 32.40 -1.32 0.73
CA ALA A 78 31.86 -2.68 0.65
C ALA A 78 32.76 -3.60 -0.18
N LYS A 79 33.26 -3.12 -1.33
CA LYS A 79 34.25 -3.85 -2.14
C LYS A 79 35.53 -4.14 -1.34
N LEU A 80 36.10 -3.14 -0.68
CA LEU A 80 37.34 -3.29 0.10
C LEU A 80 37.18 -4.25 1.29
N ILE A 81 36.01 -4.28 1.92
CA ILE A 81 35.68 -5.22 3.01
C ILE A 81 35.69 -6.66 2.48
N ARG A 82 35.06 -6.92 1.32
CA ARG A 82 35.07 -8.25 0.70
C ARG A 82 36.48 -8.72 0.38
N GLU A 83 37.29 -7.83 -0.21
CA GLU A 83 38.69 -8.10 -0.54
C GLU A 83 39.55 -8.39 0.70
N SER A 84 39.16 -7.86 1.86
CA SER A 84 39.87 -8.03 3.13
C SER A 84 39.27 -9.11 4.05
N ASN A 85 38.29 -9.91 3.59
CA ASN A 85 37.53 -10.82 4.44
C ASN A 85 38.41 -11.85 5.17
N ASP A 86 39.42 -12.40 4.51
CA ASP A 86 40.32 -13.39 5.11
C ASP A 86 41.17 -12.81 6.24
N GLU A 87 41.63 -11.57 6.08
CA GLU A 87 42.39 -10.85 7.10
C GLU A 87 41.50 -10.47 8.28
N LEU A 88 40.27 -10.00 8.00
CA LEU A 88 39.26 -9.71 9.02
C LEU A 88 38.92 -10.98 9.84
N ALA A 89 38.77 -12.12 9.17
CA ALA A 89 38.52 -13.41 9.82
C ALA A 89 39.68 -13.79 10.76
N ALA A 90 40.93 -13.65 10.31
CA ALA A 90 42.11 -13.97 11.11
C ALA A 90 42.24 -13.05 12.34
N LEU A 91 41.94 -11.75 12.20
CA LEU A 91 41.96 -10.80 13.31
C LEU A 91 40.88 -11.10 14.35
N GLU A 92 39.67 -11.45 13.92
CA GLU A 92 38.56 -11.82 14.82
C GLU A 92 38.83 -13.15 15.54
N ALA A 93 39.35 -14.15 14.82
CA ALA A 93 39.77 -15.42 15.38
C ALA A 93 40.83 -15.25 16.46
N ALA A 94 41.84 -14.41 16.20
CA ALA A 94 42.92 -14.18 17.16
C ALA A 94 42.52 -13.31 18.35
N SER A 95 41.60 -12.35 18.20
CA SER A 95 41.23 -11.43 19.28
C SER A 95 40.05 -11.92 20.12
N MET A 96 39.00 -12.46 19.49
CA MET A 96 37.75 -12.85 20.16
C MET A 96 37.56 -14.38 20.22
N GLY A 97 38.27 -15.13 19.39
CA GLY A 97 38.20 -16.59 19.39
C GLY A 97 37.14 -17.17 18.45
N LYS A 98 36.60 -16.37 17.52
CA LYS A 98 35.62 -16.86 16.53
C LYS A 98 36.28 -17.71 15.44
N PRO A 99 35.85 -18.96 15.23
CA PRO A 99 36.49 -19.82 14.23
C PRO A 99 36.38 -19.28 12.79
N LEU A 100 37.45 -19.43 12.00
CA LEU A 100 37.48 -19.01 10.60
C LEU A 100 36.35 -19.63 9.76
N GLY A 101 36.01 -20.90 10.03
CA GLY A 101 35.00 -21.63 9.27
C GLY A 101 33.57 -21.11 9.46
N THR A 102 33.32 -20.31 10.50
CA THR A 102 31.99 -19.73 10.81
C THR A 102 31.98 -18.20 10.67
N PHE A 103 33.05 -17.62 10.14
CA PHE A 103 33.18 -16.18 9.96
C PHE A 103 32.41 -15.69 8.72
N ILE A 104 31.24 -15.09 8.95
CA ILE A 104 30.41 -14.47 7.91
C ILE A 104 30.41 -12.93 7.98
N ASP A 105 31.09 -12.37 8.99
CA ASP A 105 30.87 -11.01 9.45
C ASP A 105 31.36 -9.96 8.44
N GLY A 106 32.47 -10.23 7.75
CA GLY A 106 32.98 -9.35 6.69
C GLY A 106 32.01 -9.25 5.51
N MET A 107 31.52 -10.40 5.01
CA MET A 107 30.54 -10.44 3.92
C MET A 107 29.20 -9.80 4.32
N ALA A 108 28.72 -10.05 5.54
CA ALA A 108 27.50 -9.45 6.06
C ALA A 108 27.65 -7.93 6.23
N CYS A 109 28.81 -7.46 6.70
CA CYS A 109 29.16 -6.05 6.79
C CYS A 109 29.12 -5.39 5.41
N ALA A 110 29.82 -5.95 4.42
CA ALA A 110 29.83 -5.44 3.04
C ALA A 110 28.41 -5.37 2.44
N ALA A 111 27.58 -6.40 2.66
CA ALA A 111 26.21 -6.42 2.18
C ALA A 111 25.35 -5.29 2.78
N LYS A 112 25.55 -4.94 4.06
CA LYS A 112 24.86 -3.79 4.67
C LYS A 112 25.28 -2.46 4.05
N TRP A 113 26.58 -2.27 3.79
CA TRP A 113 27.06 -1.06 3.13
C TRP A 113 26.48 -0.91 1.72
N ASP A 114 26.42 -1.99 0.93
CA ASP A 114 25.78 -1.95 -0.39
C ASP A 114 24.28 -1.66 -0.29
N HIS A 115 23.58 -2.33 0.63
CA HIS A 115 22.15 -2.12 0.82
C HIS A 115 21.83 -0.66 1.17
N TYR A 116 22.54 -0.08 2.14
CA TYR A 116 22.29 1.31 2.52
C TYR A 116 22.75 2.32 1.48
N ALA A 117 23.69 1.97 0.59
CA ALA A 117 24.08 2.84 -0.52
C ALA A 117 22.91 3.13 -1.50
N GLU A 118 21.87 2.29 -1.52
CA GLU A 118 20.80 2.33 -2.52
C GLU A 118 19.46 2.85 -1.96
N VAL A 119 19.30 2.88 -0.64
CA VAL A 119 18.01 3.18 0.01
C VAL A 119 17.95 4.55 0.65
N GLY A 120 18.97 5.40 0.51
CA GLY A 120 19.01 6.70 1.19
C GLY A 120 17.91 7.70 0.80
N TYR A 121 17.27 7.52 -0.37
CA TYR A 121 16.11 8.32 -0.82
C TYR A 121 14.76 7.82 -0.30
N SER A 122 14.71 6.67 0.41
CA SER A 122 13.45 6.06 0.85
C SER A 122 12.78 6.83 1.98
N VAL A 123 13.51 7.66 2.72
CA VAL A 123 12.93 8.49 3.80
C VAL A 123 12.55 9.86 3.27
N GLN A 124 11.27 10.18 3.37
CA GLN A 124 10.69 11.42 2.88
C GLN A 124 9.94 12.17 3.98
N GLY A 125 9.83 13.49 3.80
CA GLY A 125 8.92 14.31 4.56
C GLY A 125 7.47 14.10 4.13
N THR A 126 6.57 14.82 4.79
CA THR A 126 5.13 14.82 4.50
C THR A 126 4.67 16.25 4.27
N THR A 127 3.67 16.45 3.42
CA THR A 127 3.05 17.76 3.18
C THR A 127 1.58 17.74 3.56
N SER A 128 1.05 18.85 4.07
CA SER A 128 -0.35 19.01 4.43
C SER A 128 -0.83 20.42 4.10
N VAL A 129 -2.02 20.51 3.52
CA VAL A 129 -2.74 21.77 3.23
C VAL A 129 -4.02 21.89 4.06
N GLN A 130 -4.13 21.09 5.13
CA GLN A 130 -5.34 21.03 5.97
C GLN A 130 -5.55 22.31 6.80
N THR A 131 -4.52 23.13 6.98
CA THR A 131 -4.63 24.44 7.64
C THR A 131 -4.87 25.51 6.58
N PRO A 132 -6.06 26.15 6.55
CA PRO A 132 -6.37 27.17 5.54
C PRO A 132 -5.33 28.30 5.53
N GLY A 133 -4.87 28.65 4.32
CA GLY A 133 -3.87 29.72 4.14
C GLY A 133 -2.42 29.29 4.41
N PHE A 134 -2.15 28.01 4.66
CA PHE A 134 -0.80 27.49 4.89
C PHE A 134 -0.50 26.24 4.07
N VAL A 135 0.78 26.11 3.67
CA VAL A 135 1.38 24.86 3.24
C VAL A 135 2.26 24.37 4.38
N ASN A 136 1.85 23.28 5.01
CA ASN A 136 2.59 22.63 6.08
C ASN A 136 3.47 21.53 5.49
N MET A 137 4.72 21.43 5.93
CA MET A 137 5.63 20.40 5.47
C MET A 137 6.47 19.89 6.63
N THR A 138 6.81 18.61 6.62
CA THR A 138 7.83 18.03 7.48
C THR A 138 9.10 17.80 6.66
N LEU A 139 10.24 18.10 7.27
CA LEU A 139 11.57 17.78 6.75
C LEU A 139 12.15 16.67 7.62
N ARG A 140 12.83 15.72 6.99
CA ARG A 140 13.59 14.66 7.65
C ARG A 140 15.06 15.04 7.59
N GLN A 141 15.62 15.56 8.67
CA GLN A 141 16.98 16.11 8.69
C GLN A 141 17.92 15.25 9.54
N PRO A 142 19.18 15.03 9.14
CA PRO A 142 20.13 14.32 9.99
C PRO A 142 20.37 15.06 11.30
N TYR A 143 20.55 14.32 12.40
CA TYR A 143 20.81 14.84 13.74
C TYR A 143 22.12 15.65 13.85
N GLY A 144 23.16 15.27 13.11
CA GLY A 144 24.51 15.80 13.29
C GLY A 144 25.50 14.69 13.62
N VAL A 145 26.11 14.79 14.80
CA VAL A 145 27.06 13.77 15.31
C VAL A 145 26.30 12.63 15.98
N VAL A 146 26.54 11.41 15.50
CA VAL A 146 26.01 10.16 16.03
C VAL A 146 27.13 9.34 16.67
N ALA A 147 26.96 8.96 17.93
CA ALA A 147 27.85 8.00 18.57
C ALA A 147 27.36 6.56 18.35
N ALA A 148 28.27 5.65 18.06
CA ALA A 148 27.99 4.22 17.97
C ALA A 148 28.90 3.48 18.94
N ILE A 149 28.33 2.68 19.84
CA ILE A 149 29.07 1.84 20.77
C ILE A 149 28.69 0.38 20.49
N ILE A 150 29.68 -0.42 20.09
CA ILE A 150 29.46 -1.81 19.62
C ILE A 150 30.00 -2.84 20.63
N PRO A 151 29.42 -4.05 20.66
CA PRO A 151 29.90 -5.15 21.48
C PRO A 151 31.07 -5.85 20.78
N TRP A 152 31.58 -6.90 21.40
CA TRP A 152 32.74 -7.67 20.96
C TRP A 152 32.38 -8.95 20.20
N ASN A 153 31.15 -9.43 20.25
CA ASN A 153 30.82 -10.77 19.74
C ASN A 153 30.66 -10.85 18.21
N VAL A 154 30.23 -9.75 17.57
CA VAL A 154 30.12 -9.64 16.10
C VAL A 154 30.44 -8.20 15.64
N PRO A 155 31.65 -7.66 15.88
CA PRO A 155 31.93 -6.23 15.79
C PRO A 155 31.63 -5.60 14.42
N LEU A 156 32.03 -6.26 13.33
CA LEU A 156 31.82 -5.78 11.96
C LEU A 156 30.34 -5.68 11.58
N LEU A 157 29.51 -6.59 12.07
CA LEU A 157 28.08 -6.57 11.78
C LEU A 157 27.43 -5.38 12.49
N PHE A 158 27.74 -5.19 13.78
CA PHE A 158 27.14 -4.11 14.58
C PHE A 158 27.64 -2.73 14.16
N LEU A 159 28.90 -2.58 13.75
CA LEU A 159 29.34 -1.29 13.21
C LEU A 159 28.62 -0.97 11.90
N ALA A 160 28.42 -1.95 11.01
CA ALA A 160 27.70 -1.71 9.76
C ALA A 160 26.23 -1.37 9.99
N SER A 161 25.55 -2.06 10.92
CA SER A 161 24.16 -1.77 11.29
C SER A 161 23.96 -0.38 11.88
N LYS A 162 25.01 0.26 12.42
CA LYS A 162 24.92 1.58 13.06
C LYS A 162 25.41 2.69 12.14
N LEU A 163 26.59 2.51 11.54
CA LEU A 163 27.26 3.57 10.77
C LEU A 163 26.58 3.77 9.42
N ALA A 164 26.30 2.71 8.67
CA ALA A 164 25.75 2.82 7.34
C ALA A 164 24.40 3.58 7.29
N PRO A 165 23.37 3.25 8.11
CA PRO A 165 22.12 4.01 8.11
C PRO A 165 22.29 5.45 8.62
N ALA A 166 23.15 5.70 9.61
CA ALA A 166 23.39 7.06 10.10
C ALA A 166 24.07 7.94 9.03
N LEU A 167 25.08 7.41 8.35
CA LEU A 167 25.88 8.14 7.36
C LEU A 167 25.10 8.42 6.07
N ILE A 168 24.28 7.48 5.58
CA ILE A 168 23.59 7.66 4.29
C ILE A 168 22.53 8.76 4.35
N VAL A 169 21.93 9.00 5.52
CA VAL A 169 20.99 10.12 5.74
C VAL A 169 21.70 11.44 6.05
N GLY A 170 23.04 11.43 6.12
CA GLY A 170 23.86 12.64 6.19
C GLY A 170 24.45 12.96 7.57
N ASN A 171 24.35 12.08 8.57
CA ASN A 171 25.05 12.27 9.86
C ASN A 171 26.56 12.00 9.70
N THR A 172 27.35 12.42 10.69
CA THR A 172 28.73 11.97 10.90
C THR A 172 28.83 11.11 12.15
N THR A 173 29.84 10.25 12.24
CA THR A 173 29.87 9.20 13.28
C THR A 173 31.15 9.19 14.10
N VAL A 174 30.99 8.81 15.37
CA VAL A 174 32.08 8.39 16.27
C VAL A 174 31.77 6.98 16.77
N LEU A 175 32.53 6.00 16.30
CA LEU A 175 32.43 4.60 16.69
C LEU A 175 33.40 4.31 17.84
N LYS A 176 32.89 3.76 18.95
CA LYS A 176 33.71 3.13 19.99
C LYS A 176 33.62 1.61 19.89
N SER A 177 34.72 0.97 19.49
CA SER A 177 34.84 -0.49 19.45
C SER A 177 35.11 -1.07 20.83
N SER A 178 34.59 -2.26 21.11
CA SER A 178 34.86 -2.94 22.39
C SER A 178 36.36 -3.22 22.56
N GLU A 179 36.83 -3.02 23.78
CA GLU A 179 38.16 -3.38 24.26
C GLU A 179 38.46 -4.89 24.13
N LYS A 180 37.44 -5.76 24.00
CA LYS A 180 37.67 -7.21 23.85
C LYS A 180 37.93 -7.65 22.41
N ALA A 181 37.40 -6.92 21.41
CA ALA A 181 37.53 -7.27 20.00
C ALA A 181 37.76 -6.02 19.11
N PRO A 182 38.86 -5.28 19.30
CA PRO A 182 39.07 -4.02 18.59
C PRO A 182 39.68 -4.16 17.19
N LEU A 183 40.34 -5.29 16.90
CA LEU A 183 41.24 -5.40 15.75
C LEU A 183 40.53 -5.32 14.40
N THR A 184 39.33 -5.90 14.26
CA THR A 184 38.54 -5.79 13.04
C THR A 184 37.97 -4.40 12.82
N SER A 185 37.68 -3.65 13.89
CA SER A 185 37.28 -2.25 13.82
C SER A 185 38.45 -1.34 13.39
N ALA A 186 39.65 -1.60 13.90
CA ALA A 186 40.87 -0.90 13.47
C ALA A 186 41.19 -1.21 12.00
N LYS A 187 41.07 -2.47 11.57
CA LYS A 187 41.21 -2.83 10.15
C LYS A 187 40.18 -2.12 9.28
N PHE A 188 38.92 -2.07 9.71
CA PHE A 188 37.85 -1.34 9.03
C PHE A 188 38.22 0.14 8.83
N ALA A 189 38.84 0.80 9.80
CA ALA A 189 39.30 2.19 9.65
C ALA A 189 40.31 2.36 8.50
N THR A 190 41.22 1.39 8.29
CA THR A 190 42.14 1.41 7.12
C THR A 190 41.39 1.30 5.80
N LEU A 191 40.24 0.62 5.78
CA LEU A 191 39.40 0.50 4.59
C LEU A 191 38.59 1.77 4.35
N VAL A 192 38.17 2.47 5.42
CA VAL A 192 37.53 3.79 5.35
C VAL A 192 38.46 4.83 4.73
N GLU A 193 39.72 4.88 5.17
CA GLU A 193 40.76 5.73 4.59
C GLU A 193 40.93 5.44 3.09
N LYS A 194 41.10 4.16 2.71
CA LYS A 194 41.23 3.74 1.31
C LYS A 194 39.98 4.01 0.47
N ALA A 195 38.80 3.91 1.06
CA ALA A 195 37.54 4.25 0.42
C ALA A 195 37.47 5.76 0.10
N GLY A 196 38.18 6.59 0.86
CA GLY A 196 38.31 8.03 0.62
C GLY A 196 37.20 8.84 1.25
N PHE A 197 36.60 8.37 2.36
CA PHE A 197 35.64 9.18 3.11
C PHE A 197 36.29 10.50 3.54
N PRO A 198 35.56 11.64 3.47
CA PRO A 198 36.10 12.91 3.92
C PRO A 198 36.54 12.85 5.40
N PRO A 199 37.65 13.53 5.77
CA PRO A 199 38.12 13.61 7.15
C PRO A 199 37.00 13.97 8.14
N GLY A 200 36.91 13.21 9.23
CA GLY A 200 35.95 13.43 10.30
C GLY A 200 34.56 12.84 10.08
N VAL A 201 34.21 12.38 8.87
CA VAL A 201 32.88 11.77 8.62
C VAL A 201 32.70 10.46 9.41
N ILE A 202 33.76 9.66 9.48
CA ILE A 202 33.83 8.45 10.30
C ILE A 202 35.06 8.58 11.21
N ASN A 203 34.86 8.46 12.52
CA ASN A 203 35.94 8.37 13.50
C ASN A 203 35.80 7.03 14.23
N VAL A 204 36.89 6.28 14.37
CA VAL A 204 36.92 4.99 15.05
C VAL A 204 37.90 5.08 16.21
N ILE A 205 37.35 5.01 17.42
CA ILE A 205 38.12 4.98 18.66
C ILE A 205 37.95 3.65 19.36
N THR A 206 38.96 3.27 20.13
CA THR A 206 38.95 2.05 20.93
C THR A 206 39.26 2.42 22.37
N GLY A 207 38.62 1.80 23.35
CA GLY A 207 38.93 2.04 24.77
C GLY A 207 37.91 1.38 25.68
N PHE A 208 38.01 1.57 27.00
CA PHE A 208 37.08 0.95 27.94
C PHE A 208 35.74 1.69 28.02
N GLY A 209 34.67 0.96 28.35
CA GLY A 209 33.34 1.54 28.53
C GLY A 209 33.28 2.66 29.58
N ALA A 210 34.06 2.54 30.66
CA ALA A 210 34.09 3.51 31.75
C ALA A 210 34.73 4.86 31.39
N VAL A 211 35.49 4.92 30.29
CA VAL A 211 36.17 6.13 29.81
C VAL A 211 35.44 6.63 28.56
N SER A 212 35.89 6.23 27.36
CA SER A 212 35.34 6.74 26.09
C SER A 212 33.85 6.43 25.91
N GLY A 213 33.38 5.26 26.37
CA GLY A 213 31.95 4.92 26.33
C GLY A 213 31.09 5.85 27.22
N SER A 214 31.56 6.16 28.43
CA SER A 214 30.90 7.09 29.34
C SER A 214 30.87 8.50 28.74
N ILE A 215 32.01 9.00 28.25
CA ILE A 215 32.11 10.32 27.62
C ILE A 215 31.09 10.44 26.49
N LEU A 216 31.07 9.52 25.52
CA LEU A 216 30.10 9.55 24.41
C LEU A 216 28.63 9.59 24.88
N SER A 217 28.31 8.89 25.99
CA SER A 217 26.94 8.83 26.51
C SER A 217 26.46 10.16 27.09
N HIS A 218 27.34 10.98 27.67
CA HIS A 218 26.99 12.29 28.24
C HIS A 218 27.56 13.49 27.45
N HIS A 219 28.28 13.28 26.35
CA HIS A 219 28.86 14.35 25.56
C HIS A 219 27.76 15.26 24.99
N MET A 220 27.93 16.58 25.14
CA MET A 220 26.88 17.56 24.83
C MET A 220 26.69 17.79 23.32
N ASP A 221 27.68 17.47 22.49
CA ASP A 221 27.57 17.59 21.03
C ASP A 221 27.11 16.32 20.30
N VAL A 222 27.01 15.17 20.99
CA VAL A 222 26.43 13.96 20.41
C VAL A 222 24.91 14.10 20.45
N ARG A 223 24.23 13.94 19.31
CA ARG A 223 22.77 14.15 19.17
C ARG A 223 21.95 12.86 19.14
N ALA A 224 22.56 11.76 18.69
CA ALA A 224 22.01 10.43 18.85
C ALA A 224 23.12 9.43 19.21
N LEU A 225 22.76 8.37 19.93
CA LEU A 225 23.67 7.31 20.33
C LEU A 225 23.01 5.95 20.10
N SER A 226 23.68 5.09 19.34
CA SER A 226 23.28 3.69 19.17
C SER A 226 24.24 2.77 19.90
N PHE A 227 23.71 1.99 20.85
CA PHE A 227 24.46 1.06 21.69
C PHE A 227 23.97 -0.36 21.49
N THR A 228 24.91 -1.29 21.35
CA THR A 228 24.63 -2.72 21.50
C THR A 228 25.49 -3.31 22.60
N GLY A 229 24.88 -4.06 23.53
CA GLY A 229 25.59 -4.70 24.63
C GLY A 229 24.70 -5.12 25.79
N SER A 230 25.23 -5.10 27.01
CA SER A 230 24.48 -5.58 28.19
C SER A 230 23.36 -4.63 28.62
N GLY A 231 22.27 -5.20 29.16
CA GLY A 231 21.15 -4.40 29.68
C GLY A 231 21.55 -3.47 30.83
N ARG A 232 22.54 -3.85 31.65
CA ARG A 232 23.11 -2.98 32.69
C ARG A 232 23.71 -1.71 32.09
N THR A 233 24.56 -1.85 31.07
CA THR A 233 25.19 -0.69 30.42
C THR A 233 24.19 0.13 29.62
N GLY A 234 23.21 -0.50 28.97
CA GLY A 234 22.12 0.20 28.28
C GLY A 234 21.37 1.17 29.22
N ARG A 235 21.03 0.74 30.43
CA ARG A 235 20.40 1.62 31.45
C ARG A 235 21.31 2.78 31.88
N ILE A 236 22.60 2.55 32.02
CA ILE A 236 23.58 3.60 32.37
C ILE A 236 23.64 4.65 31.25
N ILE A 237 23.69 4.21 29.99
CA ILE A 237 23.71 5.09 28.82
C ILE A 237 22.42 5.92 28.73
N GLN A 238 21.26 5.28 28.90
CA GLN A 238 19.97 5.97 28.92
C GLN A 238 19.93 7.06 30.00
N ALA A 239 20.42 6.75 31.21
CA ALA A 239 20.49 7.70 32.31
C ALA A 239 21.48 8.84 32.04
N ALA A 240 22.62 8.56 31.41
CA ALA A 240 23.60 9.57 31.03
C ALA A 240 23.08 10.51 29.94
N ALA A 241 22.35 9.98 28.95
CA ALA A 241 21.66 10.78 27.95
C ALA A 241 20.62 11.70 28.60
N ALA A 242 19.81 11.17 29.52
CA ALA A 242 18.81 11.94 30.28
C ALA A 242 19.44 13.07 31.11
N LYS A 243 20.60 12.82 31.73
CA LYS A 243 21.32 13.80 32.56
C LYS A 243 22.11 14.85 31.78
N SER A 244 22.31 14.65 30.48
CA SER A 244 23.12 15.55 29.63
C SER A 244 22.24 16.41 28.74
N ASN A 245 22.03 16.00 27.49
CA ASN A 245 21.37 16.79 26.45
C ASN A 245 20.12 16.12 25.87
N LEU A 246 19.59 15.09 26.53
CA LEU A 246 18.42 14.32 26.07
C LEU A 246 18.60 13.72 24.67
N LYS A 247 19.84 13.41 24.26
CA LYS A 247 20.13 12.74 22.98
C LYS A 247 19.29 11.48 22.79
N THR A 248 18.89 11.22 21.55
CA THR A 248 18.18 9.99 21.18
C THR A 248 19.07 8.78 21.46
N VAL A 249 18.55 7.77 22.17
CA VAL A 249 19.28 6.55 22.50
C VAL A 249 18.58 5.35 21.87
N LEU A 250 19.34 4.56 21.11
CA LEU A 250 18.91 3.31 20.48
C LEU A 250 19.66 2.16 21.15
N LEU A 251 18.94 1.15 21.62
CA LEU A 251 19.48 0.07 22.41
C LEU A 251 19.15 -1.28 21.75
N GLU A 252 20.17 -2.07 21.49
CA GLU A 252 20.07 -3.49 21.17
C GLU A 252 20.77 -4.29 22.27
N LEU A 253 20.01 -5.02 23.08
CA LEU A 253 20.49 -5.64 24.31
C LEU A 253 20.37 -7.16 24.27
N GLY A 254 20.77 -7.81 25.37
CA GLY A 254 20.76 -9.26 25.50
C GLY A 254 19.37 -9.90 25.44
N GLY A 255 19.36 -11.24 25.42
CA GLY A 255 18.14 -12.03 25.32
C GLY A 255 18.17 -13.33 26.13
N LYS A 256 16.99 -13.90 26.32
CA LYS A 256 16.78 -15.26 26.83
C LYS A 256 15.76 -16.01 25.98
N SER A 257 16.08 -16.05 24.69
CA SER A 257 15.17 -16.39 23.61
C SER A 257 14.60 -17.80 23.73
N PRO A 258 13.27 -17.97 23.78
CA PRO A 258 12.63 -19.28 23.83
C PRO A 258 12.52 -19.91 22.43
N ALA A 259 12.62 -21.23 22.36
CA ALA A 259 12.15 -22.04 21.23
C ALA A 259 11.11 -23.03 21.73
N VAL A 260 9.95 -23.10 21.09
CA VAL A 260 8.85 -24.01 21.46
C VAL A 260 8.71 -25.09 20.39
N VAL A 261 8.72 -26.35 20.78
CA VAL A 261 8.69 -27.50 19.86
C VAL A 261 7.48 -28.38 20.20
N PHE A 262 6.49 -28.38 19.30
CA PHE A 262 5.28 -29.21 19.41
C PHE A 262 5.51 -30.62 18.88
N ALA A 263 4.65 -31.56 19.27
CA ALA A 263 4.74 -32.97 18.89
C ALA A 263 4.60 -33.23 17.39
N ASP A 264 3.89 -32.33 16.68
CA ASP A 264 3.70 -32.41 15.23
C ASP A 264 4.87 -31.84 14.42
N ALA A 265 5.83 -31.19 15.07
CA ALA A 265 7.00 -30.60 14.43
C ALA A 265 7.90 -31.64 13.74
N ASP A 266 8.71 -31.16 12.79
CA ASP A 266 9.89 -31.89 12.36
C ASP A 266 10.96 -31.83 13.47
N LEU A 267 11.01 -32.87 14.30
CA LEU A 267 11.88 -32.92 15.47
C LEU A 267 13.37 -32.91 15.10
N GLU A 268 13.77 -33.54 13.99
CA GLU A 268 15.18 -33.57 13.60
C GLU A 268 15.63 -32.18 13.13
N LYS A 269 14.79 -31.51 12.33
CA LYS A 269 15.04 -30.13 11.92
C LYS A 269 15.08 -29.20 13.13
N ALA A 270 14.08 -29.27 14.02
CA ALA A 270 14.00 -28.43 15.21
C ALA A 270 15.21 -28.62 16.12
N ALA A 271 15.64 -29.87 16.38
CA ALA A 271 16.82 -30.18 17.18
C ALA A 271 18.11 -29.65 16.55
N LYS A 272 18.28 -29.84 15.23
CA LYS A 272 19.45 -29.33 14.49
C LYS A 272 19.53 -27.80 14.55
N ASP A 273 18.44 -27.11 14.26
CA ASP A 273 18.42 -25.66 14.14
C ASP A 273 18.58 -24.98 15.51
N THR A 274 17.92 -25.49 16.55
CA THR A 274 18.04 -24.95 17.91
C THR A 274 19.41 -25.26 18.54
N ALA A 275 20.00 -26.44 18.27
CA ALA A 275 21.38 -26.73 18.66
C ALA A 275 22.38 -25.79 17.98
N TYR A 276 22.21 -25.54 16.66
CA TYR A 276 23.05 -24.58 15.94
C TYR A 276 22.90 -23.15 16.49
N SER A 277 21.68 -22.73 16.86
CA SER A 277 21.40 -21.40 17.43
C SER A 277 22.26 -21.10 18.67
N ILE A 278 22.32 -22.04 19.63
CA ILE A 278 23.11 -21.88 20.86
C ILE A 278 24.60 -22.18 20.65
N GLN A 279 24.94 -22.99 19.65
CA GLN A 279 26.33 -23.35 19.34
C GLN A 279 27.06 -22.24 18.57
N TRP A 280 26.33 -21.43 17.79
CA TRP A 280 26.93 -20.39 16.97
C TRP A 280 27.74 -19.41 17.84
N ASN A 281 28.96 -19.10 17.40
CA ASN A 281 29.94 -18.28 18.14
C ASN A 281 30.16 -18.74 19.60
N SER A 282 30.13 -20.05 19.84
CA SER A 282 30.25 -20.67 21.16
C SER A 282 29.24 -20.10 22.18
N GLY A 283 28.02 -19.81 21.71
CA GLY A 283 26.90 -19.28 22.50
C GLY A 283 26.97 -17.81 22.87
N GLN A 284 27.93 -17.06 22.32
CA GLN A 284 28.10 -15.63 22.55
C GLN A 284 27.21 -14.80 21.60
N VAL A 285 25.90 -15.06 21.66
CA VAL A 285 24.89 -14.56 20.72
C VAL A 285 23.64 -14.13 21.50
N CYS A 286 23.24 -12.87 21.37
CA CYS A 286 22.12 -12.28 22.12
C CYS A 286 20.76 -12.93 21.82
N MET A 287 20.59 -13.45 20.59
CA MET A 287 19.35 -14.07 20.12
C MET A 287 19.35 -15.62 20.21
N ALA A 288 20.34 -16.22 20.86
CA ALA A 288 20.46 -17.67 20.96
C ALA A 288 19.28 -18.30 21.70
N ASN A 289 18.76 -19.43 21.19
CA ASN A 289 17.72 -20.20 21.87
C ASN A 289 18.28 -20.91 23.12
N SER A 290 18.40 -20.17 24.21
CA SER A 290 18.92 -20.66 25.49
C SER A 290 17.85 -21.28 26.39
N ARG A 291 16.57 -21.15 26.03
CA ARG A 291 15.43 -21.88 26.60
C ARG A 291 14.73 -22.64 25.48
N VAL A 292 14.64 -23.95 25.60
CA VAL A 292 13.88 -24.78 24.67
C VAL A 292 12.77 -25.47 25.45
N TYR A 293 11.54 -25.32 24.98
CA TYR A 293 10.37 -25.97 25.53
C TYR A 293 9.88 -27.03 24.56
N VAL A 294 9.73 -28.27 25.01
CA VAL A 294 9.36 -29.41 24.16
C VAL A 294 8.11 -30.08 24.71
N GLN A 295 7.18 -30.47 23.84
CA GLN A 295 5.96 -31.14 24.28
C GLN A 295 6.26 -32.53 24.85
N ASP A 296 5.62 -32.88 25.97
CA ASP A 296 5.88 -34.10 26.76
C ASP A 296 5.91 -35.39 25.95
N THR A 297 4.98 -35.56 25.01
CA THR A 297 4.87 -36.75 24.15
C THR A 297 6.07 -37.01 23.22
N VAL A 298 6.93 -36.01 23.00
CA VAL A 298 8.11 -36.12 22.10
C VAL A 298 9.43 -35.72 22.77
N ALA A 299 9.40 -35.39 24.07
CA ALA A 299 10.54 -34.81 24.80
C ALA A 299 11.80 -35.69 24.75
N ASP A 300 11.69 -36.97 25.12
CA ASP A 300 12.83 -37.90 25.17
C ASP A 300 13.54 -37.99 23.82
N LYS A 301 12.76 -38.17 22.75
CA LYS A 301 13.27 -38.26 21.37
C LYS A 301 13.94 -36.96 20.95
N PHE A 302 13.35 -35.81 21.27
CA PHE A 302 13.95 -34.52 20.94
C PHE A 302 15.26 -34.28 21.69
N ILE A 303 15.31 -34.59 23.00
CA ILE A 303 16.51 -34.39 23.83
C ILE A 303 17.66 -35.26 23.31
N GLU A 304 17.40 -36.51 22.92
CA GLU A 304 18.40 -37.39 22.31
C GLU A 304 18.93 -36.81 20.98
N LEU A 305 18.03 -36.40 20.09
CA LEU A 305 18.39 -35.77 18.81
C LEU A 305 19.20 -34.48 19.03
N PHE A 306 18.75 -33.62 19.94
CA PHE A 306 19.41 -32.36 20.27
C PHE A 306 20.80 -32.62 20.81
N LYS A 307 20.95 -33.52 21.80
CA LYS A 307 22.24 -33.90 22.38
C LYS A 307 23.22 -34.34 21.30
N HIS A 308 22.80 -35.26 20.44
CA HIS A 308 23.65 -35.77 19.36
C HIS A 308 24.10 -34.66 18.40
N LYS A 309 23.24 -33.71 18.01
CA LYS A 309 23.63 -32.58 17.14
C LYS A 309 24.49 -31.55 17.89
N PHE A 310 24.23 -31.31 19.17
CA PHE A 310 24.92 -30.30 19.97
C PHE A 310 26.34 -30.72 20.38
N GLU A 311 26.60 -32.03 20.49
CA GLU A 311 27.92 -32.60 20.75
C GLU A 311 28.80 -32.70 19.48
N GLN A 312 28.25 -32.49 18.28
CA GLN A 312 28.97 -32.53 17.00
C GLN A 312 29.81 -31.28 16.76
N ILE A 313 30.85 -31.13 17.56
CA ILE A 313 31.69 -29.94 17.60
C ILE A 313 33.15 -30.31 17.40
N THR A 314 33.89 -29.46 16.72
CA THR A 314 35.35 -29.52 16.62
C THR A 314 35.90 -28.32 17.37
N MET A 315 36.23 -28.55 18.63
CA MET A 315 36.82 -27.55 19.53
C MET A 315 38.33 -27.50 19.32
N GLY A 316 38.88 -26.32 19.06
CA GLY A 316 40.31 -26.14 18.78
C GLY A 316 40.71 -24.68 18.62
N ASP A 317 41.91 -24.43 18.10
CA ASP A 317 42.37 -23.08 17.79
C ASP A 317 41.46 -22.48 16.70
N PRO A 318 40.84 -21.31 16.94
CA PRO A 318 39.97 -20.65 15.96
C PRO A 318 40.61 -20.38 14.59
N LEU A 319 41.95 -20.34 14.50
CA LEU A 319 42.70 -20.19 13.25
C LEU A 319 42.86 -21.50 12.46
N GLU A 320 42.58 -22.65 13.06
CA GLU A 320 42.71 -23.95 12.40
C GLU A 320 41.50 -24.27 11.51
N LYS A 321 41.78 -24.88 10.35
CA LYS A 321 40.74 -25.29 9.41
C LYS A 321 39.92 -26.44 10.00
N GLY A 322 38.59 -26.31 9.97
CA GLY A 322 37.65 -27.34 10.44
C GLY A 322 37.19 -27.16 11.88
N VAL A 323 37.83 -26.27 12.65
CA VAL A 323 37.33 -25.85 13.96
C VAL A 323 36.03 -25.09 13.79
N ASN A 324 35.02 -25.44 14.58
CA ASN A 324 33.70 -24.80 14.57
C ASN A 324 33.21 -24.38 15.97
N HIS A 325 34.02 -24.62 17.02
CA HIS A 325 33.75 -24.19 18.38
C HIS A 325 35.01 -23.57 19.00
N GLY A 326 34.97 -22.26 19.21
CA GLY A 326 36.06 -21.49 19.79
C GLY A 326 35.94 -21.31 21.31
N PRO A 327 36.92 -20.66 21.96
CA PRO A 327 36.84 -20.28 23.36
C PRO A 327 35.82 -19.14 23.58
N GLN A 328 35.52 -18.85 24.85
CA GLN A 328 34.89 -17.59 25.26
C GLN A 328 35.87 -16.44 25.06
N ALA A 329 35.36 -15.22 24.82
CA ALA A 329 36.17 -14.09 24.38
C ALA A 329 37.29 -13.67 25.35
N ASP A 330 37.07 -13.81 26.66
CA ASP A 330 38.07 -13.50 27.68
C ASP A 330 37.83 -14.29 28.98
N GLU A 331 38.76 -14.13 29.93
CA GLU A 331 38.70 -14.76 31.25
C GLU A 331 37.44 -14.35 32.03
N ILE A 332 36.99 -13.10 31.89
CA ILE A 332 35.82 -12.57 32.59
C ILE A 332 34.56 -13.31 32.11
N GLN A 333 34.41 -13.46 30.79
CA GLN A 333 33.28 -14.18 30.21
C GLN A 333 33.36 -15.67 30.58
N HIS A 334 34.54 -16.28 30.50
CA HIS A 334 34.77 -17.67 30.90
C HIS A 334 34.33 -17.96 32.33
N LYS A 335 34.81 -17.16 33.29
CA LYS A 335 34.43 -17.24 34.71
C LYS A 335 32.93 -17.00 34.93
N THR A 336 32.33 -16.09 34.15
CA THR A 336 30.89 -15.83 34.21
C THR A 336 30.08 -17.05 33.79
N VAL A 337 30.45 -17.68 32.68
CA VAL A 337 29.78 -18.90 32.19
C VAL A 337 29.96 -20.05 33.19
N LEU A 338 31.18 -20.27 33.72
CA LEU A 338 31.43 -21.29 34.74
C LEU A 338 30.57 -21.10 35.99
N ARG A 339 30.39 -19.85 36.45
CA ARG A 339 29.50 -19.54 37.57
C ARG A 339 28.05 -19.93 37.29
N TYR A 340 27.55 -19.68 36.08
CA TYR A 340 26.20 -20.12 35.68
C TYR A 340 26.08 -21.64 35.58
N LEU A 341 27.13 -22.33 35.14
CA LEU A 341 27.16 -23.79 35.10
C LEU A 341 27.02 -24.39 36.51
N GLU A 342 27.72 -23.84 37.51
CA GLU A 342 27.59 -24.26 38.90
C GLU A 342 26.18 -23.99 39.46
N MET A 343 25.57 -22.86 39.12
CA MET A 343 24.18 -22.58 39.48
C MET A 343 23.21 -23.56 38.80
N GLY A 344 23.43 -23.89 37.52
CA GLY A 344 22.62 -24.83 36.77
C GLY A 344 22.62 -26.23 37.40
N LYS A 345 23.80 -26.74 37.81
CA LYS A 345 23.95 -28.03 38.50
C LYS A 345 23.20 -28.11 39.83
N GLN A 346 22.98 -26.96 40.49
CA GLN A 346 22.24 -26.90 41.75
C GLN A 346 20.72 -26.90 41.52
N SER A 347 20.25 -26.43 40.36
CA SER A 347 18.83 -26.22 40.09
C SER A 347 18.21 -27.20 39.09
N GLY A 348 18.99 -27.83 38.21
CA GLY A 348 18.48 -28.69 37.15
C GLY A 348 19.36 -29.91 36.89
N ASP A 349 18.84 -30.84 36.10
CA ASP A 349 19.52 -32.09 35.77
C ASP A 349 20.52 -31.88 34.63
N LEU A 350 21.78 -32.23 34.86
CA LEU A 350 22.84 -32.13 33.86
C LEU A 350 22.81 -33.33 32.91
N VAL A 351 22.59 -33.09 31.62
CA VAL A 351 22.54 -34.15 30.58
C VAL A 351 23.88 -34.36 29.88
N THR A 352 24.62 -33.27 29.63
CA THR A 352 25.97 -33.29 29.05
C THR A 352 26.73 -32.00 29.37
N GLY A 353 28.06 -32.02 29.28
CA GLY A 353 28.94 -30.89 29.56
C GLY A 353 29.07 -30.57 31.04
N GLY A 354 28.90 -29.29 31.39
CA GLY A 354 28.91 -28.81 32.78
C GLY A 354 30.27 -28.28 33.25
N GLY A 355 31.24 -28.03 32.37
CA GLY A 355 32.51 -27.45 32.78
C GLY A 355 33.38 -26.94 31.64
N ALA A 356 34.59 -26.53 32.01
CA ALA A 356 35.68 -26.30 31.05
C ALA A 356 36.41 -27.62 30.77
N PRO A 357 36.88 -27.84 29.53
CA PRO A 357 37.71 -29.00 29.21
C PRO A 357 39.05 -28.92 29.94
N SER A 358 39.49 -30.04 30.54
CA SER A 358 40.74 -30.13 31.31
C SER A 358 41.96 -30.53 30.48
N ASP A 359 41.76 -30.88 29.21
CA ASP A 359 42.79 -31.38 28.28
C ASP A 359 43.50 -30.27 27.48
N ARG A 360 43.13 -29.00 27.68
CA ARG A 360 43.62 -27.87 26.89
C ARG A 360 43.68 -26.57 27.68
N GLU A 361 44.53 -25.66 27.21
CA GLU A 361 44.59 -24.28 27.66
C GLU A 361 43.55 -23.41 26.92
N GLY A 362 43.25 -22.22 27.44
CA GLY A 362 42.31 -21.28 26.84
C GLY A 362 40.91 -21.30 27.47
N TYR A 363 40.09 -20.33 27.08
CA TYR A 363 38.80 -20.04 27.71
C TYR A 363 37.65 -20.90 27.16
N TYR A 364 37.87 -22.20 26.99
CA TYR A 364 36.87 -23.10 26.42
C TYR A 364 35.78 -23.51 27.43
N ILE A 365 34.57 -23.77 26.92
CA ILE A 365 33.41 -24.29 27.67
C ILE A 365 32.81 -25.46 26.89
N GLN A 366 32.49 -26.55 27.56
CA GLN A 366 31.80 -27.68 26.94
C GLN A 366 30.36 -27.31 26.59
N PRO A 367 29.83 -27.74 25.43
CA PRO A 367 28.39 -27.68 25.15
C PRO A 367 27.61 -28.30 26.31
N THR A 368 26.74 -27.53 26.95
CA THR A 368 26.06 -27.95 28.17
C THR A 368 24.54 -27.93 28.02
N ILE A 369 23.90 -29.03 28.41
CA ILE A 369 22.45 -29.18 28.42
C ILE A 369 21.97 -29.41 29.85
N PHE A 370 21.07 -28.56 30.31
CA PHE A 370 20.28 -28.79 31.51
C PHE A 370 18.84 -29.15 31.15
N THR A 371 18.23 -30.05 31.93
CA THR A 371 16.81 -30.39 31.87
C THR A 371 16.15 -30.20 33.24
N ASN A 372 14.82 -30.29 33.31
CA ASN A 372 14.06 -30.22 34.57
C ASN A 372 14.43 -29.01 35.44
N THR A 373 14.72 -27.87 34.80
CA THR A 373 15.20 -26.68 35.49
C THR A 373 14.02 -25.80 35.89
N PRO A 374 13.84 -25.43 37.17
CA PRO A 374 12.76 -24.54 37.60
C PRO A 374 12.74 -23.23 36.81
N GLU A 375 11.55 -22.74 36.44
CA GLU A 375 11.39 -21.50 35.65
C GLU A 375 11.93 -20.26 36.37
N ASP A 376 12.05 -20.30 37.69
CA ASP A 376 12.60 -19.22 38.51
C ASP A 376 14.11 -19.29 38.75
N ALA A 377 14.77 -20.37 38.30
CA ALA A 377 16.21 -20.53 38.41
C ALA A 377 16.96 -19.45 37.63
N ALA A 378 18.13 -19.04 38.13
CA ALA A 378 18.96 -18.00 37.51
C ALA A 378 19.33 -18.36 36.05
N VAL A 379 19.65 -19.63 35.78
CA VAL A 379 19.99 -20.11 34.42
C VAL A 379 18.81 -20.09 33.45
N MET A 380 17.56 -20.01 33.94
CA MET A 380 16.36 -19.80 33.13
C MET A 380 16.05 -18.32 32.92
N LYS A 381 16.38 -17.45 33.88
CA LYS A 381 16.05 -16.01 33.81
C LYS A 381 17.13 -15.12 33.22
N GLU A 382 18.40 -15.47 33.41
CA GLU A 382 19.54 -14.61 33.08
C GLU A 382 20.27 -15.07 31.81
N GLU A 383 20.76 -14.11 31.02
CA GLU A 383 21.58 -14.38 29.84
C GLU A 383 22.96 -14.91 30.29
N ILE A 384 23.31 -16.12 29.85
CA ILE A 384 24.59 -16.77 30.19
C ILE A 384 25.68 -16.35 29.20
N PHE A 385 25.30 -16.19 27.93
CA PHE A 385 26.19 -15.81 26.82
C PHE A 385 27.38 -16.78 26.66
N GLY A 386 27.05 -18.07 26.61
CA GLY A 386 27.94 -19.22 26.42
C GLY A 386 27.14 -20.42 25.91
N PRO A 387 27.77 -21.57 25.61
CA PRO A 387 27.13 -22.69 24.91
C PRO A 387 26.31 -23.55 25.89
N VAL A 388 25.30 -22.94 26.50
CA VAL A 388 24.49 -23.51 27.59
C VAL A 388 23.00 -23.35 27.27
N VAL A 389 22.28 -24.46 27.23
CA VAL A 389 20.84 -24.51 26.95
C VAL A 389 20.09 -25.20 28.07
N ASN A 390 18.88 -24.71 28.37
CA ASN A 390 17.92 -25.38 29.24
C ASN A 390 16.78 -25.93 28.39
N ILE A 391 16.50 -27.23 28.51
CA ILE A 391 15.42 -27.91 27.80
C ILE A 391 14.36 -28.36 28.83
N ASN A 392 13.21 -27.70 28.82
CA ASN A 392 12.09 -28.01 29.69
C ASN A 392 10.91 -28.59 28.91
N VAL A 393 10.04 -29.31 29.62
CA VAL A 393 8.88 -29.98 29.04
C VAL A 393 7.60 -29.18 29.31
N PHE A 394 6.65 -29.20 28.37
CA PHE A 394 5.32 -28.63 28.55
C PHE A 394 4.22 -29.59 28.07
N LYS A 395 2.97 -29.35 28.52
CA LYS A 395 1.80 -30.14 28.11
C LYS A 395 0.80 -29.33 27.30
N ALA A 396 0.40 -28.18 27.84
CA ALA A 396 -0.61 -27.32 27.24
C ALA A 396 0.00 -26.17 26.44
N GLU A 397 -0.69 -25.76 25.38
CA GLU A 397 -0.28 -24.69 24.47
C GLU A 397 -0.22 -23.34 25.20
N GLU A 398 -1.24 -23.06 26.01
CA GLU A 398 -1.39 -21.81 26.76
C GLU A 398 -0.31 -21.68 27.85
N GLU A 399 0.03 -22.80 28.50
CA GLU A 399 1.05 -22.88 29.53
C GLU A 399 2.42 -22.51 28.96
N VAL A 400 2.81 -23.10 27.83
CA VAL A 400 4.14 -22.86 27.25
C VAL A 400 4.28 -21.46 26.69
N LEU A 401 3.21 -20.89 26.13
CA LEU A 401 3.23 -19.50 25.68
C LEU A 401 3.45 -18.55 26.87
N ALA A 402 2.77 -18.78 27.99
CA ALA A 402 2.98 -18.00 29.21
C ALA A 402 4.42 -18.15 29.75
N LYS A 403 4.99 -19.37 29.79
CA LYS A 403 6.38 -19.61 30.19
C LYS A 403 7.39 -18.94 29.25
N ALA A 404 7.18 -19.04 27.94
CA ALA A 404 8.04 -18.42 26.94
C ALA A 404 8.11 -16.89 27.13
N ASN A 405 6.97 -16.26 27.43
CA ASN A 405 6.88 -14.82 27.66
C ASN A 405 7.27 -14.37 29.08
N ASN A 406 7.35 -15.28 30.06
CA ASN A 406 7.73 -14.98 31.44
C ASN A 406 9.23 -14.68 31.60
N THR A 407 9.65 -13.56 31.02
CA THR A 407 11.00 -13.03 31.06
C THR A 407 10.96 -11.52 30.81
N GLU A 408 11.95 -10.79 31.34
CA GLU A 408 12.16 -9.37 31.05
C GLU A 408 12.77 -9.14 29.66
N TYR A 409 13.23 -10.20 28.98
CA TYR A 409 13.79 -10.14 27.63
C TYR A 409 12.72 -10.32 26.55
N GLY A 410 13.05 -9.98 25.32
CA GLY A 410 12.15 -10.12 24.17
C GLY A 410 12.84 -9.90 22.84
N LEU A 411 14.05 -10.44 22.66
CA LEU A 411 14.81 -10.23 21.42
C LEU A 411 14.32 -11.13 20.28
N TYR A 412 14.45 -12.44 20.46
CA TYR A 412 14.08 -13.45 19.48
C TYR A 412 13.23 -14.55 20.13
N ALA A 413 12.33 -15.19 19.38
CA ALA A 413 11.65 -16.41 19.79
C ALA A 413 11.45 -17.34 18.58
N ALA A 414 11.21 -18.63 18.83
CA ALA A 414 10.89 -19.57 17.77
C ALA A 414 9.78 -20.55 18.16
N VAL A 415 9.02 -21.00 17.17
CA VAL A 415 8.01 -22.06 17.31
C VAL A 415 8.15 -23.07 16.18
N TYR A 416 8.13 -24.35 16.49
CA TYR A 416 8.16 -25.47 15.54
C TYR A 416 6.85 -26.26 15.67
N THR A 417 6.11 -26.33 14.56
CA THR A 417 4.78 -26.95 14.46
C THR A 417 4.40 -27.12 12.97
N LYS A 418 3.56 -28.09 12.63
CA LYS A 418 2.96 -28.22 11.29
C LYS A 418 1.56 -27.60 11.21
N ASP A 419 0.93 -27.39 12.35
CA ASP A 419 -0.32 -26.64 12.50
C ASP A 419 -0.13 -25.14 12.21
N ILE A 420 -0.80 -24.65 11.16
CA ILE A 420 -0.72 -23.25 10.71
C ILE A 420 -1.42 -22.28 11.67
N ASP A 421 -2.52 -22.70 12.28
CA ASP A 421 -3.26 -21.85 13.22
C ASP A 421 -2.43 -21.65 14.48
N ARG A 422 -1.77 -22.70 14.96
CA ARG A 422 -0.81 -22.63 16.06
C ARG A 422 0.37 -21.75 15.71
N ALA A 423 0.95 -21.93 14.51
CA ALA A 423 2.06 -21.10 14.06
C ALA A 423 1.72 -19.60 14.12
N LEU A 424 0.54 -19.22 13.62
CA LEU A 424 0.07 -17.83 13.66
C LEU A 424 -0.26 -17.35 15.08
N ARG A 425 -0.86 -18.20 15.93
CA ARG A 425 -1.09 -17.88 17.36
C ARG A 425 0.20 -17.60 18.09
N PHE A 426 1.25 -18.41 17.90
CA PHE A 426 2.56 -18.19 18.52
C PHE A 426 3.29 -16.98 17.91
N ALA A 427 3.24 -16.81 16.59
CA ALA A 427 3.82 -15.64 15.94
C ALA A 427 3.23 -14.33 16.49
N LYS A 428 1.92 -14.31 16.79
CA LYS A 428 1.24 -13.17 17.41
C LYS A 428 1.46 -13.09 18.93
N GLY A 429 1.50 -14.22 19.61
CA GLY A 429 1.47 -14.30 21.07
C GLY A 429 2.83 -14.18 21.75
N LEU A 430 3.93 -14.53 21.07
CA LEU A 430 5.27 -14.42 21.62
C LEU A 430 5.72 -12.95 21.70
N GLU A 431 6.14 -12.52 22.89
CA GLU A 431 6.58 -11.15 23.16
C GLU A 431 8.07 -10.96 22.80
N ALA A 432 8.39 -11.14 21.51
CA ALA A 432 9.73 -10.95 20.97
C ALA A 432 9.71 -10.09 19.71
N GLY A 433 10.79 -9.34 19.46
CA GLY A 433 10.85 -8.49 18.26
C GLY A 433 11.13 -9.25 16.96
N THR A 434 11.59 -10.49 17.04
CA THR A 434 11.62 -11.40 15.89
C THR A 434 11.13 -12.78 16.31
N VAL A 435 10.21 -13.36 15.54
CA VAL A 435 9.67 -14.70 15.78
C VAL A 435 9.89 -15.59 14.56
N GLY A 436 10.62 -16.68 14.73
CA GLY A 436 10.81 -17.71 13.72
C GLY A 436 9.73 -18.79 13.80
N VAL A 437 9.09 -19.11 12.68
CA VAL A 437 8.18 -20.26 12.56
C VAL A 437 8.87 -21.33 11.74
N ASN A 438 9.11 -22.51 12.32
CA ASN A 438 9.89 -23.60 11.72
C ASN A 438 11.30 -23.20 11.26
N CYS A 439 11.85 -22.14 11.83
CA CYS A 439 13.21 -21.66 11.69
C CYS A 439 13.60 -20.88 12.95
N THR A 440 14.88 -20.61 13.15
CA THR A 440 15.33 -19.83 14.31
C THR A 440 16.65 -19.11 14.06
N SER A 441 17.09 -18.34 15.05
CA SER A 441 18.39 -17.66 15.08
C SER A 441 19.53 -18.60 14.62
N PRO A 442 20.46 -18.11 13.77
CA PRO A 442 20.67 -16.72 13.39
C PRO A 442 19.88 -16.27 12.15
N VAL A 443 18.81 -16.97 11.74
CA VAL A 443 17.98 -16.58 10.59
C VAL A 443 17.28 -15.25 10.89
N THR A 444 17.36 -14.29 9.96
CA THR A 444 16.62 -13.02 10.00
C THR A 444 16.20 -12.61 8.58
N GLY A 445 15.10 -11.87 8.44
CA GLY A 445 14.75 -11.20 7.18
C GLY A 445 15.70 -10.04 6.91
N ARG A 446 16.18 -9.90 5.66
CA ARG A 446 17.10 -8.80 5.29
C ARG A 446 16.39 -7.47 5.14
N ASP A 447 15.13 -7.54 4.74
CA ASP A 447 14.15 -6.48 4.55
C ASP A 447 13.24 -6.28 5.77
N MET A 448 13.57 -6.93 6.90
CA MET A 448 12.76 -6.87 8.12
C MET A 448 13.52 -6.20 9.25
N PRO A 449 12.83 -5.43 10.12
CA PRO A 449 13.44 -4.84 11.29
C PRO A 449 13.83 -5.93 12.29
N PHE A 450 14.93 -5.71 12.99
CA PHE A 450 15.42 -6.50 14.10
C PHE A 450 15.53 -5.60 15.34
N GLY A 451 15.14 -6.12 16.50
CA GLY A 451 15.40 -5.46 17.77
C GLY A 451 14.50 -5.92 18.90
N GLY A 452 14.82 -5.53 20.13
CA GLY A 452 14.17 -6.10 21.32
C GLY A 452 12.79 -5.56 21.67
N TYR A 453 11.95 -6.42 22.23
CA TYR A 453 10.86 -6.06 23.15
C TYR A 453 11.42 -5.92 24.58
N LYS A 454 10.65 -5.27 25.46
CA LYS A 454 10.93 -5.16 26.90
C LYS A 454 12.36 -4.65 27.16
N SER A 455 13.14 -5.33 27.99
CA SER A 455 14.51 -4.94 28.33
C SER A 455 15.55 -5.38 27.30
N SER A 456 15.16 -6.07 26.22
CA SER A 456 16.08 -6.43 25.13
C SER A 456 16.39 -5.28 24.17
N GLY A 457 15.74 -4.11 24.30
CA GLY A 457 16.13 -2.96 23.48
C GLY A 457 15.06 -1.89 23.31
N SER A 458 15.45 -0.82 22.63
CA SER A 458 14.59 0.30 22.22
C SER A 458 15.04 0.82 20.85
N GLY A 459 14.11 0.88 19.89
CA GLY A 459 14.42 1.09 18.47
C GLY A 459 14.51 -0.23 17.69
N ARG A 460 14.81 -0.14 16.39
CA ARG A 460 14.98 -1.30 15.50
C ARG A 460 16.09 -1.05 14.49
N GLU A 461 16.90 -2.04 14.18
CA GLU A 461 17.94 -2.02 13.14
C GLU A 461 17.57 -2.96 11.96
N GLY A 462 18.26 -2.89 10.82
CA GLY A 462 18.02 -3.76 9.65
C GLY A 462 17.21 -3.09 8.54
N GLU A 463 15.88 -3.12 8.62
CA GLU A 463 15.01 -2.58 7.56
C GLU A 463 15.23 -1.06 7.37
N PRO A 464 15.32 -0.56 6.12
CA PRO A 464 15.60 0.85 5.83
C PRO A 464 14.66 1.86 6.47
N ALA A 465 13.34 1.71 6.35
CA ALA A 465 12.39 2.66 6.90
C ALA A 465 12.54 2.80 8.43
N TYR A 466 12.76 1.72 9.18
CA TYR A 466 13.03 1.80 10.61
C TYR A 466 14.43 2.34 10.92
N SER A 467 15.46 1.77 10.28
CA SER A 467 16.86 2.05 10.61
C SER A 467 17.28 3.47 10.25
N LEU A 468 16.83 3.99 9.12
CA LEU A 468 17.14 5.36 8.68
C LEU A 468 16.41 6.39 9.55
N ASN A 469 15.16 6.13 9.94
CA ASN A 469 14.37 7.02 10.78
C ASN A 469 14.95 7.19 12.18
N ASN A 470 15.69 6.20 12.70
CA ASN A 470 16.41 6.32 13.96
C ASN A 470 17.45 7.45 13.99
N PHE A 471 17.92 7.91 12.83
CA PHE A 471 19.00 8.90 12.69
C PHE A 471 18.55 10.21 12.03
N LEU A 472 17.24 10.47 12.04
CA LEU A 472 16.62 11.65 11.45
C LEU A 472 15.74 12.39 12.48
N GLU A 473 15.84 13.71 12.46
CA GLU A 473 14.99 14.65 13.17
C GLU A 473 13.84 15.11 12.28
N THR A 474 12.66 15.28 12.87
CA THR A 474 11.46 15.75 12.15
C THR A 474 11.28 17.24 12.39
N LYS A 475 11.45 18.05 11.35
CA LYS A 475 11.18 19.49 11.42
C LYS A 475 9.90 19.82 10.68
N SER A 476 8.89 20.29 11.39
CA SER A 476 7.69 20.88 10.77
C SER A 476 7.95 22.35 10.45
N TYR A 477 7.59 22.79 9.25
CA TYR A 477 7.47 24.21 8.93
C TYR A 477 6.14 24.50 8.26
N GLN A 478 5.65 25.72 8.48
CA GLN A 478 4.39 26.21 7.95
C GLN A 478 4.70 27.43 7.11
N CYS A 479 4.35 27.38 5.83
CA CYS A 479 4.51 28.50 4.92
C CYS A 479 3.13 29.12 4.70
N SER A 480 2.96 30.39 5.07
CA SER A 480 1.72 31.10 4.70
C SER A 480 1.67 31.23 3.19
N ILE A 481 0.52 30.93 2.57
CA ILE A 481 0.29 31.14 1.14
C ILE A 481 0.37 32.65 0.81
N ARG A 482 0.18 33.52 1.81
CA ARG A 482 0.37 34.97 1.73
C ARG A 482 1.82 35.43 1.90
N ILE A 483 2.80 34.52 1.97
CA ILE A 483 4.21 34.90 2.11
C ILE A 483 4.67 35.83 0.97
N LEU A 484 4.06 35.70 -0.21
CA LEU A 484 4.30 36.60 -1.34
C LEU A 484 3.79 38.03 -1.08
N GLU A 485 2.74 38.21 -0.26
CA GLU A 485 2.22 39.56 0.10
C GLU A 485 3.25 40.29 0.97
N TYR A 486 4.05 39.52 1.72
CA TYR A 486 5.12 40.07 2.55
C TYR A 486 6.35 40.47 1.73
N PHE A 487 6.72 39.70 0.71
CA PHE A 487 7.85 40.03 -0.15
C PHE A 487 7.52 41.08 -1.22
N PHE A 488 6.22 41.28 -1.52
CA PHE A 488 5.73 42.25 -2.48
C PHE A 488 4.53 43.04 -1.93
N PRO A 489 4.71 43.84 -0.86
CA PRO A 489 3.61 44.50 -0.16
C PRO A 489 2.87 45.54 -1.01
N ASP A 490 3.57 46.14 -1.98
CA ASP A 490 3.04 47.17 -2.87
C ASP A 490 2.53 46.60 -4.21
N ARG A 491 2.48 45.27 -4.35
CA ARG A 491 2.04 44.60 -5.58
C ARG A 491 0.84 43.72 -5.29
N GLU A 492 -0.18 43.86 -6.13
CA GLU A 492 -1.36 43.00 -6.10
C GLU A 492 -0.99 41.64 -6.71
N LEU A 493 -1.01 40.57 -5.91
CA LEU A 493 -0.54 39.23 -6.33
C LEU A 493 -1.52 38.49 -7.26
N ASN A 494 -1.89 39.14 -8.36
CA ASN A 494 -2.60 38.51 -9.46
C ASN A 494 -1.62 37.81 -10.42
N LEU A 495 -2.13 36.87 -11.20
CA LEU A 495 -1.36 36.06 -12.16
C LEU A 495 -0.45 36.88 -13.09
N PRO A 496 -0.88 38.02 -13.66
CA PRO A 496 -0.03 38.90 -14.44
C PRO A 496 1.16 39.45 -13.66
N GLN A 497 0.95 39.96 -12.44
CA GLN A 497 2.03 40.49 -11.61
C GLN A 497 2.95 39.38 -11.08
N LEU A 498 2.44 38.19 -10.78
CA LEU A 498 3.26 37.02 -10.43
C LEU A 498 4.16 36.57 -11.58
N ARG A 499 3.66 36.59 -12.83
CA ARG A 499 4.45 36.32 -14.04
C ARG A 499 5.51 37.42 -14.27
N SER A 500 5.17 38.68 -13.99
CA SER A 500 6.10 39.81 -14.03
C SER A 500 7.22 39.64 -12.99
N ILE A 501 6.87 39.32 -11.74
CA ILE A 501 7.81 39.02 -10.67
C ILE A 501 8.70 37.83 -11.04
N ALA A 502 8.14 36.75 -11.59
CA ALA A 502 8.91 35.60 -12.03
C ALA A 502 9.92 35.98 -13.14
N LYS A 503 9.54 36.83 -14.10
CA LYS A 503 10.45 37.39 -15.10
C LYS A 503 11.52 38.29 -14.47
N ASP A 504 11.14 39.15 -13.52
CA ASP A 504 12.06 40.04 -12.81
C ASP A 504 13.09 39.26 -11.97
N ILE A 505 12.69 38.11 -11.37
CA ILE A 505 13.59 37.17 -10.67
C ILE A 505 14.57 36.54 -11.66
N VAL A 506 14.07 36.01 -12.78
CA VAL A 506 14.88 35.34 -13.82
C VAL A 506 15.87 36.31 -14.47
N ASN A 507 15.48 37.58 -14.63
CA ASN A 507 16.32 38.62 -15.21
C ASN A 507 17.27 39.28 -14.19
N GLY A 508 17.21 38.90 -12.91
CA GLY A 508 18.06 39.44 -11.84
C GLY A 508 17.77 40.91 -11.49
N THR A 509 16.63 41.46 -11.90
CA THR A 509 16.26 42.88 -11.75
C THR A 509 15.65 43.22 -10.38
N ILE A 510 15.40 42.23 -9.53
CA ILE A 510 14.96 42.46 -8.14
C ILE A 510 16.18 42.69 -7.25
N THR A 511 16.54 43.96 -7.07
CA THR A 511 17.32 44.39 -5.90
C THR A 511 16.36 44.64 -4.75
N THR A 512 16.41 43.82 -3.70
CA THR A 512 15.69 44.08 -2.44
C THR A 512 16.22 45.34 -1.78
N SER A 513 15.67 46.51 -2.14
CA SER A 513 15.83 47.75 -1.38
C SER A 513 14.91 47.70 -0.16
N ILE A 514 15.30 46.97 0.88
CA ILE A 514 14.75 47.12 2.23
C ILE A 514 15.86 47.69 3.12
N VAL A 515 16.27 48.92 2.82
CA VAL A 515 16.74 49.89 3.82
C VAL A 515 16.34 51.27 3.29
N GLN A 516 15.34 51.88 3.95
CA GLN A 516 14.95 53.31 3.94
C GLN A 516 13.45 53.54 3.67
N GLN A 517 12.65 53.30 4.69
CA GLN A 517 11.55 54.22 5.01
C GLN A 517 11.73 54.72 6.45
N VAL A 518 12.56 55.75 6.58
CA VAL A 518 12.36 56.83 7.54
C VAL A 518 12.59 58.12 6.73
N GLN A 519 11.52 58.91 6.60
CA GLN A 519 11.43 60.32 6.13
C GLN A 519 10.90 60.64 4.71
N ALA A 520 9.66 61.14 4.73
CA ALA A 520 9.17 62.43 4.19
C ALA A 520 8.87 62.61 2.67
N ALA A 521 7.57 62.68 2.38
CA ALA A 521 6.78 63.77 1.75
C ALA A 521 7.18 64.39 0.36
N PRO A 522 6.21 64.92 -0.40
CA PRO A 522 6.13 64.79 -1.87
C PRO A 522 6.36 66.10 -2.65
N THR A 523 6.74 66.03 -3.94
CA THR A 523 6.29 67.00 -4.98
C THR A 523 6.66 66.60 -6.43
N GLN A 524 5.64 66.65 -7.29
CA GLN A 524 5.56 67.26 -8.65
C GLN A 524 6.32 66.71 -9.87
N ASP A 525 5.48 66.24 -10.81
CA ASP A 525 5.27 66.74 -12.19
C ASP A 525 6.15 66.33 -13.39
N GLN A 526 5.41 66.17 -14.50
CA GLN A 526 5.75 66.29 -15.93
C GLN A 526 6.42 65.09 -16.61
N SER A 527 6.11 64.69 -17.85
CA SER A 527 5.05 64.95 -18.84
C SER A 527 5.49 64.22 -20.12
N SER A 528 4.52 63.79 -20.96
CA SER A 528 4.58 63.73 -22.45
C SER A 528 5.66 62.84 -23.10
N SER A 529 5.44 62.08 -24.18
CA SER A 529 4.37 61.97 -25.18
C SER A 529 4.87 60.95 -26.23
N SER A 530 3.93 60.41 -27.04
CA SER A 530 4.03 60.14 -28.50
C SER A 530 5.30 59.48 -29.06
N GLU A 531 5.31 58.52 -29.97
CA GLU A 531 4.38 58.00 -30.97
C GLU A 531 5.18 56.88 -31.68
N GLU A 532 4.53 55.88 -32.26
CA GLU A 532 4.63 55.54 -33.69
C GLU A 532 4.21 54.09 -33.96
N GLU A 533 3.38 54.02 -35.00
CA GLU A 533 2.63 52.90 -35.54
C GLU A 533 3.50 51.95 -36.39
N SER A 534 3.08 50.69 -36.52
CA SER A 534 2.76 50.10 -37.84
C SER A 534 2.24 48.66 -37.75
N GLN A 535 0.96 48.53 -38.08
CA GLN A 535 0.33 47.57 -38.99
C GLN A 535 0.61 46.05 -38.91
N LYS A 536 -0.42 45.37 -38.39
CA LYS A 536 -1.23 44.29 -39.00
C LYS A 536 -0.53 43.27 -39.92
N ASP A 537 -0.58 42.01 -39.46
CA ASP A 537 -1.20 40.94 -40.23
C ASP A 537 -2.27 40.24 -39.36
N GLU A 538 -3.50 40.20 -39.88
CA GLU A 538 -4.64 39.48 -39.33
C GLU A 538 -4.55 38.02 -39.79
N GLU A 539 -4.20 37.11 -38.88
CA GLU A 539 -4.61 35.71 -38.98
C GLU A 539 -5.75 35.47 -38.00
N ILE A 540 -6.85 34.93 -38.51
CA ILE A 540 -8.07 34.61 -37.78
C ILE A 540 -7.72 33.55 -36.73
N VAL A 541 -7.42 33.99 -35.51
CA VAL A 541 -7.25 33.10 -34.35
C VAL A 541 -8.63 32.62 -33.93
N VAL A 542 -8.92 31.36 -34.28
CA VAL A 542 -9.93 30.53 -33.63
C VAL A 542 -9.80 30.73 -32.12
N GLU A 543 -10.91 31.14 -31.47
CA GLU A 543 -11.03 31.36 -30.03
C GLU A 543 -10.12 30.41 -29.25
N SER A 544 -9.03 30.96 -28.72
CA SER A 544 -7.98 30.14 -28.14
C SER A 544 -8.54 29.43 -26.91
N VAL A 545 -8.26 28.13 -26.82
CA VAL A 545 -8.48 27.19 -25.71
C VAL A 545 -8.02 27.73 -24.32
N ASN A 546 -7.40 28.91 -24.27
CA ASN A 546 -6.95 29.59 -23.06
C ASN A 546 -8.08 30.06 -22.12
N ASP A 547 -9.34 30.11 -22.56
CA ASP A 547 -10.48 30.39 -21.68
C ASP A 547 -11.00 29.13 -20.93
N LEU A 548 -10.44 27.94 -21.19
CA LEU A 548 -10.70 26.72 -20.42
C LEU A 548 -9.80 26.65 -19.17
N HIS A 549 -9.85 27.68 -18.34
CA HIS A 549 -9.33 27.59 -16.98
C HIS A 549 -10.35 26.89 -16.09
N GLU A 550 -10.05 25.68 -15.59
CA GLU A 550 -10.38 25.25 -14.21
C GLU A 550 -9.84 23.84 -13.84
N PRO A 551 -9.43 23.60 -12.57
CA PRO A 551 -8.44 22.58 -12.24
C PRO A 551 -9.09 21.24 -11.86
N LEU A 552 -8.72 20.22 -12.64
CA LEU A 552 -8.92 18.77 -12.47
C LEU A 552 -10.33 18.25 -12.72
N GLY A 553 -10.59 17.92 -13.98
CA GLY A 553 -11.76 17.25 -14.57
C GLY A 553 -11.69 17.42 -16.09
N CYS A 554 -12.63 16.88 -16.85
CA CYS A 554 -12.71 17.06 -18.30
C CYS A 554 -13.97 17.87 -18.70
N MET A 555 -13.88 18.69 -19.75
CA MET A 555 -15.03 19.46 -20.23
C MET A 555 -15.79 18.64 -21.27
N MET A 556 -17.08 18.38 -21.04
CA MET A 556 -18.01 17.78 -22.01
C MET A 556 -18.91 18.83 -22.62
N LYS A 557 -19.10 18.76 -23.94
CA LYS A 557 -20.03 19.63 -24.66
C LYS A 557 -21.45 19.09 -24.49
N ASP A 558 -22.36 19.90 -23.97
CA ASP A 558 -23.77 19.55 -23.86
C ASP A 558 -24.50 19.68 -25.20
N SER A 559 -25.76 19.23 -25.25
CA SER A 559 -26.60 19.30 -26.45
C SER A 559 -26.93 20.73 -26.90
N GLN A 560 -26.68 21.74 -26.06
CA GLN A 560 -26.79 23.16 -26.38
C GLN A 560 -25.45 23.75 -26.85
N GLY A 561 -24.42 22.91 -26.98
CA GLY A 561 -23.10 23.28 -27.44
C GLY A 561 -22.21 23.92 -26.38
N LYS A 562 -22.63 23.91 -25.11
CA LYS A 562 -21.91 24.54 -24.00
C LYS A 562 -21.02 23.52 -23.28
N PHE A 563 -19.79 23.89 -23.01
CA PHE A 563 -18.86 23.04 -22.26
C PHE A 563 -19.25 23.01 -20.77
N ARG A 564 -19.35 21.80 -20.21
CA ARG A 564 -19.63 21.53 -18.79
C ARG A 564 -18.49 20.71 -18.19
N TYR A 565 -18.12 21.03 -16.97
CA TYR A 565 -17.06 20.34 -16.24
C TYR A 565 -17.54 18.99 -15.69
N ILE A 566 -16.71 17.96 -15.87
CA ILE A 566 -16.90 16.59 -15.35
C ILE A 566 -15.66 16.21 -14.56
N GLY A 567 -15.80 16.06 -13.25
CA GLY A 567 -14.71 15.72 -12.33
C GLY A 567 -14.87 14.35 -11.70
N ALA A 568 -13.99 14.00 -10.75
CA ALA A 568 -14.02 12.73 -9.99
C ALA A 568 -15.38 12.39 -9.34
N HIS A 569 -16.24 13.39 -9.13
CA HIS A 569 -17.55 13.27 -8.49
C HIS A 569 -18.72 13.10 -9.48
N SER A 570 -18.43 13.02 -10.78
CA SER A 570 -19.45 13.06 -11.82
C SER A 570 -19.97 11.68 -12.27
N GLU A 571 -19.30 10.58 -11.88
CA GLU A 571 -19.66 9.18 -12.18
C GLU A 571 -20.45 8.97 -13.49
N ILE A 572 -19.74 8.68 -14.58
CA ILE A 572 -20.37 8.28 -15.85
C ILE A 572 -20.55 6.76 -15.82
N PRO A 573 -21.80 6.24 -15.78
CA PRO A 573 -21.99 4.80 -15.86
C PRO A 573 -21.55 4.30 -17.26
N PHE A 574 -20.78 3.22 -17.28
CA PHE A 574 -20.21 2.57 -18.45
C PHE A 574 -21.24 2.28 -19.55
N ASN A 575 -22.46 1.87 -19.18
CA ASN A 575 -23.57 1.62 -20.11
C ASN A 575 -24.26 2.89 -20.64
N ALA A 576 -23.90 4.09 -20.14
CA ALA A 576 -24.26 5.35 -20.77
C ALA A 576 -23.12 5.88 -21.66
N ALA A 577 -21.88 5.43 -21.39
CA ALA A 577 -20.75 5.61 -22.28
C ALA A 577 -20.83 4.69 -23.52
N VAL A 578 -21.62 3.62 -23.45
CA VAL A 578 -21.99 2.77 -24.58
C VAL A 578 -23.48 3.00 -24.90
N CYS A 579 -23.86 3.51 -26.07
CA CYS A 579 -25.25 3.56 -26.52
C CYS A 579 -25.86 2.15 -26.46
N THR A 580 -27.01 2.02 -25.81
CA THR A 580 -27.71 0.75 -25.56
C THR A 580 -27.76 -0.15 -26.80
N LEU A 581 -26.98 -1.23 -26.76
CA LEU A 581 -27.13 -2.40 -27.63
C LEU A 581 -28.58 -2.90 -27.54
N SER A 582 -29.23 -3.12 -28.68
CA SER A 582 -30.56 -3.76 -28.73
C SER A 582 -30.54 -5.12 -28.03
N ASP A 583 -31.58 -5.39 -27.25
CA ASP A 583 -31.77 -6.47 -26.25
C ASP A 583 -31.50 -7.93 -26.67
N SER A 584 -31.09 -8.21 -27.90
CA SER A 584 -31.09 -9.57 -28.44
C SER A 584 -29.84 -10.41 -28.08
N VAL A 585 -28.68 -9.79 -27.84
CA VAL A 585 -27.39 -10.49 -27.68
C VAL A 585 -27.14 -11.09 -26.27
N ARG A 586 -27.96 -10.76 -25.25
CA ARG A 586 -27.68 -11.16 -23.85
C ARG A 586 -27.97 -12.62 -23.47
N ARG A 587 -28.33 -13.50 -24.40
CA ARG A 587 -28.66 -14.90 -24.09
C ARG A 587 -27.73 -15.91 -24.78
N ARG A 588 -26.62 -16.28 -24.12
CA ARG A 588 -26.06 -17.64 -24.19
C ARG A 588 -24.98 -17.87 -23.11
N SER A 589 -25.36 -18.50 -22.00
CA SER A 589 -24.45 -18.97 -20.96
C SER A 589 -23.96 -20.39 -21.26
N SER A 590 -22.86 -20.52 -21.99
CA SER A 590 -22.11 -21.78 -22.08
C SER A 590 -20.65 -21.59 -22.51
N ILE A 591 -19.98 -20.53 -22.04
CA ILE A 591 -18.62 -20.19 -22.49
C ILE A 591 -17.69 -20.02 -21.28
N ILE A 592 -17.42 -21.12 -20.59
CA ILE A 592 -16.14 -21.35 -19.91
C ILE A 592 -15.77 -22.80 -20.23
N ALA A 593 -14.75 -23.02 -21.08
CA ALA A 593 -14.15 -24.34 -21.17
C ALA A 593 -13.45 -24.63 -19.84
N PRO A 594 -13.57 -25.84 -19.26
CA PRO A 594 -12.95 -26.14 -17.98
C PRO A 594 -11.43 -25.92 -18.06
N PRO A 595 -10.82 -25.33 -17.02
CA PRO A 595 -9.39 -25.04 -17.02
C PRO A 595 -8.60 -26.35 -17.16
N LYS A 596 -7.79 -26.46 -18.21
CA LYS A 596 -6.81 -27.55 -18.33
C LYS A 596 -5.75 -27.34 -17.26
N ILE A 597 -5.67 -28.28 -16.33
CA ILE A 597 -4.62 -28.35 -15.31
C ILE A 597 -3.30 -28.65 -16.03
N GLY A 598 -2.50 -27.60 -16.25
CA GLY A 598 -1.11 -27.68 -16.67
C GLY A 598 -0.21 -27.18 -15.54
N SER A 599 0.85 -27.93 -15.24
CA SER A 599 1.81 -27.67 -14.17
C SER A 599 2.51 -26.31 -14.29
N PHE A 600 2.48 -25.51 -13.22
CA PHE A 600 3.36 -24.36 -13.01
C PHE A 600 4.66 -24.81 -12.31
N PRO A 601 5.81 -24.16 -12.59
CA PRO A 601 6.02 -23.00 -13.46
C PRO A 601 6.04 -23.35 -14.97
N PRO A 602 5.79 -22.38 -15.88
CA PRO A 602 5.89 -22.63 -17.31
C PRO A 602 7.31 -23.10 -17.67
N SER A 603 7.40 -24.20 -18.44
CA SER A 603 8.67 -24.64 -19.01
C SER A 603 9.23 -23.57 -19.95
N LEU A 604 10.53 -23.26 -19.81
CA LEU A 604 11.28 -22.38 -20.70
C LEU A 604 11.01 -22.74 -22.18
N PRO A 605 10.83 -21.76 -23.08
CA PRO A 605 10.61 -22.03 -24.49
C PRO A 605 11.83 -22.74 -25.10
N THR A 606 11.58 -23.88 -25.73
CA THR A 606 12.54 -24.59 -26.57
C THR A 606 12.93 -23.70 -27.75
N PRO A 607 14.21 -23.64 -28.16
CA PRO A 607 14.59 -22.91 -29.37
C PRO A 607 14.04 -23.65 -30.59
N SER A 608 13.20 -22.98 -31.37
CA SER A 608 12.73 -23.49 -32.66
C SER A 608 13.86 -23.47 -33.71
N PRO A 609 13.87 -24.43 -34.65
CA PRO A 609 15.03 -24.75 -35.46
C PRO A 609 15.30 -23.69 -36.55
N SER A 610 16.58 -23.52 -36.86
CA SER A 610 17.06 -22.82 -38.04
C SER A 610 16.41 -23.38 -39.32
N HIS A 611 15.78 -22.52 -40.12
CA HIS A 611 15.52 -22.79 -41.52
C HIS A 611 15.94 -21.60 -42.39
N ASP A 612 16.97 -21.85 -43.20
CA ASP A 612 17.33 -21.10 -44.39
C ASP A 612 16.18 -21.08 -45.41
N GLY A 613 16.02 -19.94 -46.10
CA GLY A 613 15.59 -19.90 -47.51
C GLY A 613 14.18 -19.41 -47.84
N GLY A 614 14.08 -18.17 -48.33
CA GLY A 614 13.27 -17.82 -49.51
C GLY A 614 11.80 -17.37 -49.31
N GLY A 615 11.59 -16.06 -49.34
CA GLY A 615 10.51 -15.37 -50.08
C GLY A 615 9.04 -15.66 -49.73
N ILE A 616 8.45 -14.79 -48.89
CA ILE A 616 7.20 -14.02 -49.03
C ILE A 616 7.06 -13.24 -47.71
N ALA A 617 6.76 -11.94 -47.74
CA ALA A 617 6.58 -11.16 -46.51
C ALA A 617 5.38 -11.72 -45.73
N GLU A 618 5.62 -12.43 -44.63
CA GLU A 618 4.56 -12.91 -43.74
C GLU A 618 3.85 -11.69 -43.12
N GLU A 619 2.55 -11.56 -43.39
CA GLU A 619 1.70 -10.54 -42.76
C GLU A 619 1.72 -10.74 -41.25
N ARG A 620 2.38 -9.81 -40.54
CA ARG A 620 2.56 -9.86 -39.07
C ARG A 620 1.23 -9.82 -38.30
N TYR A 621 0.18 -9.25 -38.88
CA TYR A 621 -1.13 -9.09 -38.25
C TYR A 621 -2.27 -9.29 -39.24
N TYR A 622 -3.39 -9.86 -38.78
CA TYR A 622 -4.63 -10.00 -39.56
C TYR A 622 -5.42 -8.67 -39.60
N LEU A 623 -5.96 -8.28 -40.76
CA LEU A 623 -6.94 -7.20 -40.91
C LEU A 623 -8.18 -7.70 -41.67
N PRO A 624 -9.42 -7.31 -41.28
CA PRO A 624 -10.59 -7.57 -42.10
C PRO A 624 -10.54 -6.77 -43.41
N PRO A 625 -11.34 -7.13 -44.43
CA PRO A 625 -11.52 -6.30 -45.61
C PRO A 625 -11.90 -4.87 -45.22
N ARG A 626 -11.33 -3.87 -45.90
CA ARG A 626 -11.46 -2.45 -45.50
C ARG A 626 -12.92 -2.01 -45.27
N GLN A 627 -13.83 -2.41 -46.15
CA GLN A 627 -15.26 -2.12 -46.04
C GLN A 627 -15.90 -2.68 -44.75
N LEU A 628 -15.48 -3.89 -44.35
CA LEU A 628 -15.94 -4.54 -43.12
C LEU A 628 -15.30 -3.87 -41.89
N GLY A 629 -14.02 -3.51 -41.98
CA GLY A 629 -13.32 -2.73 -40.96
C GLY A 629 -13.95 -1.36 -40.71
N ASP A 630 -14.28 -0.63 -41.77
CA ASP A 630 -14.98 0.67 -41.68
C ASP A 630 -16.37 0.51 -41.05
N ARG A 631 -17.09 -0.57 -41.36
CA ARG A 631 -18.39 -0.89 -40.73
C ARG A 631 -18.24 -1.11 -39.22
N TYR A 632 -17.26 -1.90 -38.79
CA TYR A 632 -17.01 -2.14 -37.36
C TYR A 632 -16.58 -0.87 -36.63
N ILE A 633 -15.77 -0.03 -37.26
CA ILE A 633 -15.33 1.25 -36.72
C ILE A 633 -16.51 2.24 -36.59
N SER A 634 -17.36 2.35 -37.62
CA SER A 634 -18.55 3.21 -37.56
C SER A 634 -19.44 2.81 -36.40
N ARG A 635 -19.71 1.50 -36.24
CA ARG A 635 -20.48 0.97 -35.11
C ARG A 635 -19.83 1.29 -33.78
N PHE A 636 -18.53 1.09 -33.63
CA PHE A 636 -17.82 1.45 -32.41
C PHE A 636 -17.92 2.94 -32.08
N LEU A 637 -17.85 3.83 -33.08
CA LEU A 637 -17.97 5.28 -32.87
C LEU A 637 -19.41 5.73 -32.56
N GLU A 638 -20.42 5.03 -33.10
CA GLU A 638 -21.84 5.24 -32.81
C GLU A 638 -22.22 4.71 -31.42
N GLU A 639 -21.70 3.53 -31.07
CA GLU A 639 -22.06 2.80 -29.87
C GLU A 639 -21.18 3.17 -28.67
N VAL A 640 -19.93 3.62 -28.82
CA VAL A 640 -19.05 3.92 -27.69
C VAL A 640 -18.71 5.41 -27.66
N HIS A 641 -19.51 6.15 -26.90
CA HIS A 641 -19.38 7.59 -26.74
C HIS A 641 -18.17 8.02 -25.91
N CYS A 642 -17.44 7.16 -25.19
CA CYS A 642 -16.25 7.58 -24.41
C CYS A 642 -14.92 7.53 -25.17
N THR A 643 -14.93 7.20 -26.46
CA THR A 643 -13.72 6.93 -27.26
C THR A 643 -12.96 8.18 -27.66
N TYR A 644 -13.65 9.32 -27.71
CA TYR A 644 -13.05 10.64 -27.99
C TYR A 644 -11.99 11.05 -26.96
N TRP A 645 -11.95 10.39 -25.79
CA TRP A 645 -10.93 10.59 -24.78
C TRP A 645 -9.64 9.81 -25.06
N PHE A 646 -9.74 8.64 -25.71
CA PHE A 646 -8.57 7.83 -26.05
C PHE A 646 -7.93 8.29 -27.36
N TYR A 647 -8.74 8.67 -28.36
CA TYR A 647 -8.28 9.21 -29.64
C TYR A 647 -9.17 10.37 -30.10
N SER A 648 -8.59 11.38 -30.78
CA SER A 648 -9.40 12.28 -31.59
C SER A 648 -9.96 11.51 -32.79
N ILE A 649 -11.20 11.79 -33.22
CA ILE A 649 -11.82 11.08 -34.35
C ILE A 649 -10.95 11.18 -35.60
N GLU A 650 -10.45 12.38 -35.90
CA GLU A 650 -9.57 12.62 -37.05
C GLU A 650 -8.24 11.87 -36.93
N GLY A 651 -7.60 11.90 -35.76
CA GLY A 651 -6.35 11.19 -35.51
C GLY A 651 -6.51 9.67 -35.57
N PHE A 652 -7.65 9.17 -35.08
CA PHE A 652 -8.01 7.75 -35.13
C PHE A 652 -8.18 7.28 -36.58
N LEU A 653 -9.00 7.97 -37.37
CA LEU A 653 -9.26 7.62 -38.77
C LEU A 653 -8.00 7.69 -39.63
N ASN A 654 -7.17 8.73 -39.46
CA ASN A 654 -5.88 8.84 -40.14
C ASN A 654 -4.95 7.66 -39.82
N ARG A 655 -4.94 7.21 -38.56
CA ARG A 655 -4.12 6.07 -38.13
C ARG A 655 -4.65 4.74 -38.67
N VAL A 656 -5.97 4.59 -38.77
CA VAL A 656 -6.61 3.45 -39.46
C VAL A 656 -6.22 3.44 -40.94
N ASP A 657 -6.33 4.58 -41.64
CA ASP A 657 -5.93 4.72 -43.05
C ASP A 657 -4.45 4.36 -43.27
N SER A 658 -3.57 4.85 -42.40
CA SER A 658 -2.15 4.48 -42.42
C SER A 658 -1.93 2.99 -42.20
N THR A 659 -2.74 2.34 -41.35
CA THR A 659 -2.58 0.92 -41.03
C THR A 659 -2.97 0.03 -42.23
N TYR A 660 -4.06 0.36 -42.91
CA TYR A 660 -4.51 -0.35 -44.12
C TYR A 660 -3.61 -0.07 -45.34
N SER A 661 -3.06 1.14 -45.48
CA SER A 661 -2.19 1.48 -46.61
C SER A 661 -0.76 0.93 -46.49
N THR A 662 -0.27 0.68 -45.27
CA THR A 662 1.08 0.15 -45.01
C THR A 662 1.12 -1.36 -44.73
N SER A 663 0.01 -2.08 -44.91
CA SER A 663 -0.13 -3.52 -44.61
C SER A 663 0.40 -3.89 -43.22
N CYS A 664 0.12 -3.05 -42.21
CA CYS A 664 0.57 -3.20 -40.82
C CYS A 664 2.10 -3.22 -40.57
N LEU A 665 2.95 -2.93 -41.56
CA LEU A 665 4.41 -3.00 -41.40
C LEU A 665 4.96 -2.02 -40.35
N LEU A 666 4.24 -0.92 -40.09
CA LEU A 666 4.62 0.14 -39.15
C LEU A 666 3.76 0.17 -37.88
N ALA A 667 2.87 -0.81 -37.67
CA ALA A 667 1.94 -0.82 -36.54
C ALA A 667 2.58 -1.40 -35.25
N SER A 668 2.43 -0.68 -34.13
CA SER A 668 2.83 -1.17 -32.79
C SER A 668 1.89 -2.27 -32.29
N ASN A 669 2.36 -3.13 -31.37
CA ASN A 669 1.51 -4.19 -30.82
C ASN A 669 0.35 -3.58 -30.02
N SER A 670 0.60 -2.48 -29.30
CA SER A 670 -0.44 -1.74 -28.57
C SER A 670 -1.53 -1.17 -29.48
N TRP A 671 -1.16 -0.57 -30.61
CA TRP A 671 -2.14 -0.07 -31.57
C TRP A 671 -3.00 -1.19 -32.16
N MET A 672 -2.37 -2.31 -32.56
CA MET A 672 -3.10 -3.46 -33.08
C MET A 672 -4.02 -4.10 -32.03
N CYS A 673 -3.61 -4.11 -30.75
CA CYS A 673 -4.46 -4.55 -29.64
C CYS A 673 -5.71 -3.67 -29.48
N SER A 674 -5.57 -2.33 -29.55
CA SER A 674 -6.74 -1.42 -29.58
C SER A 674 -7.66 -1.74 -30.76
N LEU A 675 -7.10 -1.88 -31.96
CA LEU A 675 -7.87 -2.09 -33.19
C LEU A 675 -8.63 -3.43 -33.18
N TYR A 676 -8.04 -4.50 -32.64
CA TYR A 676 -8.73 -5.78 -32.44
C TYR A 676 -9.84 -5.70 -31.40
N ALA A 677 -9.64 -4.98 -30.30
CA ALA A 677 -10.71 -4.76 -29.33
C ALA A 677 -11.90 -3.96 -29.93
N ILE A 678 -11.60 -2.98 -30.81
CA ILE A 678 -12.62 -2.21 -31.55
C ILE A 678 -13.39 -3.11 -32.52
N PHE A 679 -12.69 -3.95 -33.30
CA PHE A 679 -13.35 -4.91 -34.19
C PHE A 679 -14.18 -5.93 -33.41
N ALA A 680 -13.76 -6.35 -32.22
CA ALA A 680 -14.55 -7.23 -31.36
C ALA A 680 -15.88 -6.59 -30.96
N ILE A 681 -15.89 -5.30 -30.62
CA ILE A 681 -17.13 -4.56 -30.28
C ILE A 681 -18.02 -4.45 -31.52
N GLY A 682 -17.48 -3.99 -32.66
CA GLY A 682 -18.27 -3.83 -33.90
C GLY A 682 -18.78 -5.15 -34.50
N ALA A 683 -18.10 -6.27 -34.24
CA ALA A 683 -18.51 -7.60 -34.69
C ALA A 683 -19.56 -8.26 -33.78
N ALA A 684 -19.70 -7.83 -32.52
CA ALA A 684 -20.64 -8.42 -31.56
C ALA A 684 -22.12 -8.27 -31.97
N THR A 685 -22.44 -7.35 -32.88
CA THR A 685 -23.78 -7.08 -33.41
C THR A 685 -24.05 -7.69 -34.80
N ALA A 686 -23.11 -8.45 -35.38
CA ALA A 686 -23.32 -9.08 -36.70
C ALA A 686 -24.05 -10.42 -36.64
N ASP A 687 -24.14 -11.06 -35.47
CA ASP A 687 -24.71 -12.40 -35.32
C ASP A 687 -26.25 -12.43 -35.29
N GLU A 688 -26.94 -11.28 -35.29
CA GLU A 688 -28.40 -11.22 -35.23
C GLU A 688 -28.96 -10.06 -36.07
N GLN A 689 -29.05 -10.22 -37.39
CA GLN A 689 -30.04 -9.55 -38.24
C GLN A 689 -30.05 -10.15 -39.65
N ASP A 690 -30.80 -11.24 -39.84
CA ASP A 690 -31.62 -11.33 -41.06
C ASP A 690 -32.85 -12.23 -40.81
N GLY A 691 -33.89 -11.58 -40.30
CA GLY A 691 -35.24 -12.10 -40.14
C GLY A 691 -36.21 -11.22 -40.91
N SER A 692 -36.00 -11.03 -42.21
CA SER A 692 -37.02 -10.51 -43.11
C SER A 692 -36.96 -11.23 -44.46
N PRO A 693 -38.10 -11.62 -45.06
CA PRO A 693 -38.10 -12.32 -46.34
C PRO A 693 -38.24 -11.31 -47.48
N GLN A 694 -37.20 -11.11 -48.31
CA GLN A 694 -37.38 -10.96 -49.76
C GLN A 694 -36.09 -10.97 -50.59
N ASP A 695 -36.21 -11.69 -51.71
CA ASP A 695 -35.54 -11.61 -53.00
C ASP A 695 -34.09 -12.11 -53.16
N SER A 696 -34.05 -13.42 -53.33
CA SER A 696 -33.10 -14.18 -54.14
C SER A 696 -32.84 -13.55 -55.52
N ALA A 697 -31.66 -12.94 -55.71
CA ALA A 697 -30.78 -13.10 -56.88
C ALA A 697 -29.77 -11.93 -56.94
N SER A 698 -28.55 -12.09 -56.38
CA SER A 698 -27.32 -11.42 -56.86
C SER A 698 -26.11 -11.42 -55.89
N LEU A 699 -25.92 -12.40 -55.00
CA LEU A 699 -24.62 -12.55 -54.31
C LEU A 699 -24.11 -13.99 -54.37
N LEU A 700 -23.53 -14.31 -55.53
CA LEU A 700 -22.57 -15.39 -55.69
C LEU A 700 -21.29 -15.05 -54.90
N SER A 701 -20.84 -16.02 -54.10
CA SER A 701 -19.51 -16.14 -53.46
C SER A 701 -19.05 -15.00 -52.52
N LEU A 702 -19.13 -15.23 -51.21
CA LEU A 702 -18.20 -14.62 -50.23
C LEU A 702 -17.63 -15.73 -49.31
N PRO A 703 -16.31 -15.77 -49.04
CA PRO A 703 -15.64 -16.94 -48.47
C PRO A 703 -15.77 -17.00 -46.93
N SER A 704 -15.48 -18.18 -46.37
CA SER A 704 -15.45 -18.56 -44.96
C SER A 704 -14.37 -17.84 -44.10
N ALA A 705 -14.21 -16.52 -44.24
CA ALA A 705 -13.08 -15.75 -43.71
C ALA A 705 -13.46 -14.59 -42.78
N GLU A 706 -14.66 -14.59 -42.18
CA GLU A 706 -15.04 -13.57 -41.19
C GLU A 706 -14.79 -14.07 -39.76
N LYS A 707 -13.98 -13.32 -39.01
CA LYS A 707 -13.69 -13.58 -37.59
C LYS A 707 -14.83 -13.07 -36.72
N THR A 708 -15.21 -13.85 -35.72
CA THR A 708 -16.23 -13.50 -34.72
C THR A 708 -15.70 -12.47 -33.71
N SER A 709 -16.59 -11.86 -32.91
CA SER A 709 -16.18 -11.00 -31.79
C SER A 709 -15.18 -11.69 -30.86
N THR A 710 -15.37 -12.98 -30.58
CA THR A 710 -14.46 -13.78 -29.73
C THR A 710 -13.10 -14.02 -30.36
N ASP A 711 -13.03 -14.15 -31.69
CA ASP A 711 -11.76 -14.32 -32.41
C ASP A 711 -10.90 -13.06 -32.36
N TYR A 712 -11.52 -11.88 -32.49
CA TYR A 712 -10.83 -10.60 -32.34
C TYR A 712 -10.32 -10.37 -30.91
N ILE A 713 -11.08 -10.78 -29.88
CA ILE A 713 -10.58 -10.77 -28.49
C ILE A 713 -9.38 -11.71 -28.30
N ALA A 714 -9.39 -12.89 -28.92
CA ALA A 714 -8.26 -13.81 -28.85
C ALA A 714 -6.99 -13.21 -29.47
N LEU A 715 -7.13 -12.52 -30.62
CA LEU A 715 -6.04 -11.79 -31.26
C LEU A 715 -5.52 -10.65 -30.37
N ALA A 716 -6.41 -9.86 -29.75
CA ALA A 716 -6.01 -8.81 -28.81
C ALA A 716 -5.24 -9.40 -27.61
N LYS A 717 -5.71 -10.51 -27.02
CA LYS A 717 -5.06 -11.16 -25.88
C LYS A 717 -3.66 -11.71 -26.20
N GLN A 718 -3.39 -12.11 -27.44
CA GLN A 718 -2.05 -12.58 -27.85
C GLN A 718 -1.00 -11.46 -27.79
N LEU A 719 -1.41 -10.21 -27.96
CA LEU A 719 -0.52 -9.05 -27.95
C LEU A 719 -0.23 -8.53 -26.55
N ILE A 720 -0.97 -8.98 -25.53
CA ILE A 720 -0.90 -8.44 -24.16
C ILE A 720 0.51 -8.47 -23.54
N PRO A 721 1.31 -9.54 -23.64
CA PRO A 721 2.68 -9.52 -23.11
C PRO A 721 3.51 -8.38 -23.69
N SER A 722 3.43 -8.15 -25.00
CA SER A 722 4.12 -7.05 -25.67
C SER A 722 3.55 -5.68 -25.31
N VAL A 723 2.24 -5.57 -25.05
CA VAL A 723 1.60 -4.34 -24.53
C VAL A 723 2.13 -3.98 -23.14
N TYR A 724 2.36 -4.96 -22.27
CA TYR A 724 2.98 -4.72 -20.96
C TYR A 724 4.46 -4.31 -21.09
N ASP A 725 5.19 -4.86 -22.06
CA ASP A 725 6.60 -4.52 -22.31
C ASP A 725 6.77 -3.11 -22.91
N GLU A 726 5.85 -2.66 -23.79
CA GLU A 726 5.88 -1.33 -24.43
C GLU A 726 5.62 -0.20 -23.41
N ALA A 727 4.71 -0.41 -22.47
CA ALA A 727 4.45 0.47 -21.32
C ALA A 727 4.26 1.96 -21.65
N ASP A 728 3.63 2.29 -22.77
CA ASP A 728 3.44 3.64 -23.29
C ASP A 728 1.95 4.10 -23.32
N LEU A 729 1.68 5.27 -23.91
CA LEU A 729 0.33 5.82 -23.99
C LEU A 729 -0.62 4.96 -24.84
N ASP A 730 -0.10 4.28 -25.87
CA ASP A 730 -0.89 3.35 -26.67
C ASP A 730 -1.18 2.06 -25.90
N SER A 731 -0.27 1.62 -25.03
CA SER A 731 -0.46 0.47 -24.16
C SER A 731 -1.62 0.71 -23.17
N ILE A 732 -1.70 1.92 -22.61
CA ILE A 732 -2.81 2.36 -21.76
C ILE A 732 -4.14 2.28 -22.52
N ARG A 733 -4.20 2.85 -23.73
CA ARG A 733 -5.40 2.84 -24.58
C ARG A 733 -5.82 1.42 -24.96
N ALA A 734 -4.85 0.55 -25.30
CA ALA A 734 -5.07 -0.84 -25.65
C ALA A 734 -5.76 -1.63 -24.54
N LEU A 735 -5.23 -1.55 -23.32
CA LEU A 735 -5.77 -2.26 -22.16
C LEU A 735 -7.14 -1.71 -21.75
N ALA A 736 -7.34 -0.38 -21.84
CA ALA A 736 -8.62 0.25 -21.55
C ALA A 736 -9.69 -0.21 -22.54
N ILE A 737 -9.45 -0.10 -23.85
CA ILE A 737 -10.42 -0.49 -24.89
C ILE A 737 -10.68 -2.01 -24.86
N LEU A 738 -9.67 -2.82 -24.56
CA LEU A 738 -9.86 -4.26 -24.37
C LEU A 738 -10.73 -4.58 -23.15
N SER A 739 -10.56 -3.86 -22.04
CA SER A 739 -11.45 -3.96 -20.88
C SER A 739 -12.90 -3.62 -21.25
N ILE A 740 -13.12 -2.54 -22.01
CA ILE A 740 -14.45 -2.16 -22.54
C ILE A 740 -15.06 -3.30 -23.37
N ALA A 741 -14.27 -3.89 -24.27
CA ALA A 741 -14.74 -4.98 -25.12
C ALA A 741 -15.09 -6.25 -24.30
N LEU A 742 -14.30 -6.56 -23.27
CA LEU A 742 -14.53 -7.71 -22.39
C LEU A 742 -15.73 -7.52 -21.47
N GLU A 743 -16.01 -6.30 -21.03
CA GLU A 743 -17.20 -5.96 -20.24
C GLU A 743 -18.48 -6.19 -21.07
N ASN A 744 -18.48 -5.75 -22.34
CA ASN A 744 -19.59 -6.00 -23.27
C ASN A 744 -19.84 -7.50 -23.51
N LEU A 745 -18.79 -8.32 -23.42
CA LEU A 745 -18.87 -9.79 -23.51
C LEU A 745 -19.11 -10.47 -22.16
N CYS A 746 -19.51 -9.73 -21.12
CA CYS A 746 -19.77 -10.20 -19.77
C CYS A 746 -18.57 -10.86 -19.06
N SER A 747 -17.33 -10.60 -19.48
CA SER A 747 -16.09 -11.10 -18.84
C SER A 747 -15.57 -10.13 -17.76
N ARG A 748 -16.39 -9.91 -16.72
CA ARG A 748 -16.22 -8.84 -15.70
C ARG A 748 -14.89 -8.88 -14.95
N VAL A 749 -14.42 -10.06 -14.55
CA VAL A 749 -13.15 -10.21 -13.82
C VAL A 749 -11.97 -9.82 -14.71
N THR A 750 -11.96 -10.30 -15.95
CA THR A 750 -10.92 -9.98 -16.92
C THR A 750 -10.95 -8.50 -17.31
N SER A 751 -12.15 -7.94 -17.46
CA SER A 751 -12.38 -6.52 -17.68
C SER A 751 -11.79 -5.67 -16.55
N TYR A 752 -12.05 -6.04 -15.29
CA TYR A 752 -11.49 -5.37 -14.11
C TYR A 752 -9.96 -5.43 -14.07
N LEU A 753 -9.36 -6.59 -14.35
CA LEU A 753 -7.90 -6.75 -14.35
C LEU A 753 -7.22 -5.85 -15.41
N TYR A 754 -7.75 -5.79 -16.62
CA TYR A 754 -7.14 -4.95 -17.68
C TYR A 754 -7.42 -3.45 -17.48
N MET A 755 -8.56 -3.07 -16.91
CA MET A 755 -8.79 -1.67 -16.50
C MET A 755 -7.80 -1.28 -15.41
N GLY A 756 -7.63 -2.12 -14.37
CA GLY A 756 -6.66 -1.88 -13.30
C GLY A 756 -5.22 -1.76 -13.81
N ALA A 757 -4.83 -2.61 -14.75
CA ALA A 757 -3.51 -2.53 -15.39
C ALA A 757 -3.32 -1.23 -16.20
N SER A 758 -4.34 -0.82 -16.98
CA SER A 758 -4.34 0.44 -17.72
C SER A 758 -4.15 1.64 -16.79
N VAL A 759 -4.86 1.66 -15.66
CA VAL A 759 -4.76 2.73 -14.66
C VAL A 759 -3.40 2.72 -13.96
N GLN A 760 -2.84 1.55 -13.62
CA GLN A 760 -1.51 1.45 -13.02
C GLN A 760 -0.41 1.96 -13.97
N MET A 761 -0.51 1.66 -15.26
CA MET A 761 0.41 2.17 -16.28
C MET A 761 0.26 3.68 -16.43
N ALA A 762 -0.98 4.21 -16.49
CA ALA A 762 -1.25 5.64 -16.51
C ALA A 762 -0.74 6.37 -15.26
N TYR A 763 -0.86 5.75 -14.09
CA TYR A 763 -0.32 6.26 -12.85
C TYR A 763 1.21 6.31 -12.89
N SER A 764 1.84 5.22 -13.31
CA SER A 764 3.30 5.09 -13.40
C SER A 764 3.92 6.08 -14.39
N LEU A 765 3.26 6.34 -15.52
CA LEU A 765 3.65 7.36 -16.50
C LEU A 765 3.33 8.79 -16.07
N GLY A 766 2.72 8.99 -14.90
CA GLY A 766 2.52 10.32 -14.31
C GLY A 766 1.36 11.11 -14.91
N LEU A 767 0.42 10.51 -15.63
CA LEU A 767 -0.74 11.21 -16.22
C LEU A 767 -1.61 11.89 -15.15
N HIS A 768 -1.51 11.45 -13.89
CA HIS A 768 -2.19 12.03 -12.72
C HIS A 768 -1.50 13.27 -12.12
N ARG A 769 -0.22 13.54 -12.43
CA ARG A 769 0.64 14.47 -11.66
C ARG A 769 0.56 15.93 -12.09
N ASP A 770 -0.15 16.22 -13.18
CA ASP A 770 -0.27 17.57 -13.74
C ASP A 770 1.06 18.32 -14.00
N GLN A 771 2.17 17.58 -14.03
CA GLN A 771 3.52 18.09 -14.29
C GLN A 771 4.02 17.44 -15.58
N MET A 772 4.44 18.27 -16.53
CA MET A 772 5.01 17.80 -17.81
C MET A 772 6.55 17.75 -17.72
N PRO A 773 7.19 16.86 -18.49
CA PRO A 773 8.56 17.07 -18.97
C PRO A 773 8.64 18.38 -19.78
N GLU A 774 9.80 19.05 -19.79
CA GLU A 774 10.00 20.39 -20.40
C GLU A 774 9.66 20.49 -21.91
N SER A 775 9.44 19.35 -22.60
CA SER A 775 9.17 19.26 -24.04
C SER A 775 7.69 19.14 -24.44
N GLY A 776 6.75 19.02 -23.49
CA GLY A 776 5.34 18.76 -23.79
C GLY A 776 4.50 20.01 -24.10
N SER A 777 3.65 19.93 -25.13
CA SER A 777 2.71 20.99 -25.50
C SER A 777 1.51 21.08 -24.53
N SER A 778 0.87 22.26 -24.46
CA SER A 778 -0.35 22.43 -23.66
C SER A 778 -1.49 21.49 -24.11
N MET A 779 -1.50 21.10 -25.38
CA MET A 779 -2.48 20.17 -25.93
C MET A 779 -2.25 18.73 -25.43
N GLU A 780 -1.00 18.28 -25.36
CA GLU A 780 -0.63 16.95 -24.85
C GLU A 780 -0.91 16.81 -23.35
N ARG A 781 -0.73 17.89 -22.58
CA ARG A 781 -1.11 17.96 -21.16
C ARG A 781 -2.60 17.74 -20.97
N GLU A 782 -3.44 18.43 -21.75
CA GLU A 782 -4.89 18.27 -21.70
C GLU A 782 -5.34 16.89 -22.15
N GLN A 783 -4.71 16.32 -23.16
CA GLN A 783 -4.98 14.94 -23.59
C GLN A 783 -4.64 13.92 -22.50
N SER A 784 -3.49 14.06 -21.84
CA SER A 784 -3.07 13.18 -20.74
C SER A 784 -4.01 13.25 -19.54
N ARG A 785 -4.44 14.47 -19.17
CA ARG A 785 -5.42 14.71 -18.10
C ARG A 785 -6.76 14.06 -18.41
N ARG A 786 -7.24 14.19 -19.65
CA ARG A 786 -8.49 13.59 -20.11
C ARG A 786 -8.43 12.06 -20.05
N ILE A 787 -7.35 11.46 -20.53
CA ILE A 787 -7.14 10.01 -20.45
C ILE A 787 -7.16 9.54 -19.00
N TRP A 788 -6.44 10.23 -18.10
CA TRP A 788 -6.43 9.88 -16.67
C TRP A 788 -7.83 9.89 -16.05
N TRP A 789 -8.58 10.98 -16.21
CA TRP A 789 -9.90 11.10 -15.60
C TRP A 789 -10.91 10.14 -16.20
N THR A 790 -10.81 9.83 -17.50
CA THR A 790 -11.61 8.79 -18.14
C THR A 790 -11.30 7.41 -17.56
N LEU A 791 -10.03 7.04 -17.41
CA LEU A 791 -9.64 5.77 -16.81
C LEU A 791 -10.09 5.66 -15.34
N PHE A 792 -9.96 6.74 -14.59
CA PHE A 792 -10.39 6.80 -13.19
C PHE A 792 -11.90 6.56 -13.03
N MET A 793 -12.73 7.21 -13.87
CA MET A 793 -14.19 7.01 -13.83
C MET A 793 -14.58 5.58 -14.26
N LEU A 794 -13.91 5.04 -15.27
CA LEU A 794 -14.14 3.66 -15.74
C LEU A 794 -13.73 2.63 -14.68
N ASP A 795 -12.62 2.84 -13.99
CA ASP A 795 -12.15 1.97 -12.90
C ASP A 795 -13.14 1.93 -11.74
N GLN A 796 -13.66 3.08 -11.29
CA GLN A 796 -14.65 3.12 -10.21
C GLN A 796 -15.95 2.39 -10.58
N ASP A 797 -16.43 2.56 -11.82
CA ASP A 797 -17.65 1.90 -12.26
C ASP A 797 -17.45 0.38 -12.42
N ILE A 798 -16.38 -0.06 -13.08
CA ILE A 798 -16.05 -1.48 -13.25
C ILE A 798 -15.77 -2.14 -11.89
N ALA A 799 -15.07 -1.46 -10.97
CA ALA A 799 -14.83 -1.94 -9.61
C ALA A 799 -16.13 -2.12 -8.82
N SER A 800 -17.10 -1.21 -8.99
CA SER A 800 -18.41 -1.31 -8.33
C SER A 800 -19.26 -2.47 -8.86
N ARG A 801 -18.94 -2.98 -10.07
CA ARG A 801 -19.66 -4.04 -10.79
C ARG A 801 -18.94 -5.38 -10.85
N GLY A 802 -17.64 -5.41 -10.53
CA GLY A 802 -16.74 -6.55 -10.62
C GLY A 802 -17.05 -7.65 -9.60
N GLY A 803 -18.22 -8.27 -9.76
CA GLY A 803 -18.82 -9.26 -8.89
C GLY A 803 -17.88 -10.38 -8.40
N SER A 804 -18.34 -11.06 -7.35
CA SER A 804 -17.68 -12.18 -6.66
C SER A 804 -16.63 -12.91 -7.50
N PRO A 805 -15.33 -12.94 -7.10
CA PRO A 805 -14.28 -13.61 -7.86
C PRO A 805 -14.41 -15.15 -7.76
N ASN A 806 -15.44 -15.75 -8.35
CA ASN A 806 -15.67 -17.20 -8.30
C ASN A 806 -14.94 -17.95 -9.41
N LEU A 807 -13.64 -17.71 -9.53
CA LEU A 807 -12.71 -18.61 -10.24
C LEU A 807 -11.32 -18.70 -9.58
N ILE A 808 -11.16 -18.13 -8.38
CA ILE A 808 -10.00 -18.33 -7.52
C ILE A 808 -10.54 -18.59 -6.11
N ASP A 809 -10.10 -19.70 -5.53
CA ASP A 809 -10.41 -20.20 -4.19
C ASP A 809 -10.64 -19.08 -3.15
N GLU A 810 -11.78 -19.12 -2.44
CA GLU A 810 -12.18 -18.18 -1.37
C GLU A 810 -11.14 -18.05 -0.23
N ARG A 811 -10.11 -18.89 -0.18
CA ARG A 811 -9.04 -18.85 0.82
C ARG A 811 -7.85 -17.97 0.45
N LEU A 812 -7.75 -17.52 -0.80
CA LEU A 812 -6.57 -16.79 -1.31
C LEU A 812 -7.01 -15.59 -2.14
N LEU A 813 -6.68 -14.40 -1.63
CA LEU A 813 -6.89 -13.06 -2.20
C LEU A 813 -8.26 -12.44 -1.89
N LYS A 814 -8.39 -11.97 -0.64
CA LYS A 814 -8.89 -10.60 -0.48
C LYS A 814 -7.98 -9.74 -1.34
N ILE A 815 -8.49 -9.19 -2.45
CA ILE A 815 -7.74 -8.22 -3.24
C ILE A 815 -7.63 -6.97 -2.36
N ASP A 816 -6.55 -6.93 -1.57
CA ASP A 816 -6.16 -5.81 -0.72
C ASP A 816 -5.40 -4.74 -1.52
N THR A 817 -5.28 -4.90 -2.84
CA THR A 817 -4.70 -3.87 -3.71
C THR A 817 -5.58 -2.63 -3.61
N PRO A 818 -5.10 -1.53 -3.01
CA PRO A 818 -5.87 -0.31 -2.97
C PRO A 818 -6.13 0.14 -4.40
N LEU A 819 -7.36 0.56 -4.72
CA LEU A 819 -7.64 1.05 -6.08
C LEU A 819 -6.64 2.19 -6.37
N PRO A 820 -6.11 2.33 -7.58
CA PRO A 820 -5.28 3.50 -7.89
C PRO A 820 -6.01 4.83 -7.63
N SER A 821 -7.36 4.81 -7.67
CA SER A 821 -8.22 5.92 -7.24
C SER A 821 -8.13 6.26 -5.74
N GLU A 822 -7.68 5.33 -4.89
CA GLU A 822 -7.43 5.50 -3.45
C GLU A 822 -6.06 6.15 -3.16
N GLN A 823 -5.21 6.28 -4.19
CA GLN A 823 -3.87 6.87 -4.09
C GLN A 823 -3.84 8.33 -4.55
N MET A 824 -4.99 8.91 -4.92
CA MET A 824 -5.10 10.29 -5.36
C MET A 824 -5.20 11.26 -4.17
N LEU A 825 -4.20 12.14 -4.05
CA LEU A 825 -4.09 13.08 -2.93
C LEU A 825 -4.89 14.38 -3.12
N TYR A 826 -5.29 14.73 -4.35
CA TYR A 826 -6.03 15.97 -4.65
C TYR A 826 -6.88 15.87 -5.93
N PRO A 827 -8.23 15.81 -5.84
CA PRO A 827 -9.12 15.64 -6.99
C PRO A 827 -9.51 16.95 -7.72
N GLY A 828 -9.02 18.12 -7.30
CA GLY A 828 -9.36 19.41 -7.92
C GLY A 828 -10.08 20.39 -7.01
N MET A 829 -10.17 21.64 -7.46
CA MET A 829 -10.81 22.74 -6.71
C MET A 829 -12.34 22.56 -6.56
N HIS A 830 -12.96 21.81 -7.48
CA HIS A 830 -14.41 21.55 -7.51
C HIS A 830 -14.82 20.31 -6.72
N THR A 831 -13.86 19.57 -6.16
CA THR A 831 -14.12 18.41 -5.31
C THR A 831 -13.65 18.73 -3.89
N PRO A 832 -14.53 18.74 -2.87
CA PRO A 832 -14.14 19.11 -1.53
C PRO A 832 -13.06 18.16 -0.95
N LEU A 833 -12.23 18.69 -0.04
CA LEU A 833 -11.22 17.89 0.64
C LEU A 833 -11.84 16.65 1.31
N SER A 834 -11.11 15.54 1.32
CA SER A 834 -11.57 14.25 1.87
C SER A 834 -12.76 13.61 1.15
N TRP A 835 -13.39 14.26 0.17
CA TRP A 835 -14.51 13.67 -0.59
C TRP A 835 -14.12 12.33 -1.20
N LEU A 836 -12.92 12.26 -1.79
CA LEU A 836 -12.45 11.07 -2.47
C LEU A 836 -12.22 9.89 -1.51
N SER A 837 -11.53 10.11 -0.39
CA SER A 837 -11.34 9.09 0.63
C SER A 837 -12.66 8.59 1.21
N THR A 838 -13.61 9.50 1.41
CA THR A 838 -14.94 9.18 1.96
C THR A 838 -15.81 8.42 0.94
N SER A 839 -15.76 8.80 -0.34
CA SER A 839 -16.43 8.12 -1.45
C SER A 839 -15.90 6.70 -1.66
N VAL A 840 -14.58 6.51 -1.62
CA VAL A 840 -13.92 5.19 -1.68
C VAL A 840 -14.42 4.27 -0.57
N GLU A 841 -14.47 4.76 0.67
CA GLU A 841 -14.90 3.97 1.82
C GLU A 841 -16.35 3.48 1.63
N LEU A 842 -17.22 4.35 1.10
CA LEU A 842 -18.59 3.99 0.76
C LEU A 842 -18.67 2.98 -0.38
N CYS A 843 -17.82 3.11 -1.40
CA CYS A 843 -17.76 2.17 -2.52
C CYS A 843 -17.38 0.75 -2.05
N ARG A 844 -16.45 0.63 -1.09
CA ARG A 844 -16.10 -0.65 -0.44
C ARG A 844 -17.30 -1.25 0.29
N LEU A 845 -18.03 -0.46 1.08
CA LEU A 845 -19.25 -0.93 1.76
C LEU A 845 -20.33 -1.38 0.77
N LYS A 846 -20.51 -0.64 -0.34
CA LYS A 846 -21.43 -1.01 -1.41
C LYS A 846 -21.05 -2.36 -2.04
N ARG A 847 -19.76 -2.62 -2.26
CA ARG A 847 -19.27 -3.91 -2.76
C ARG A 847 -19.58 -5.05 -1.79
N ASP A 848 -19.35 -4.84 -0.50
CA ASP A 848 -19.63 -5.84 0.54
C ASP A 848 -21.14 -6.17 0.59
N ILE A 849 -22.01 -5.16 0.40
CA ILE A 849 -23.47 -5.34 0.25
C ILE A 849 -23.80 -6.18 -0.99
N VAL A 850 -23.20 -5.89 -2.15
CA VAL A 850 -23.44 -6.67 -3.37
C VAL A 850 -23.06 -8.13 -3.17
N GLN A 851 -21.90 -8.40 -2.59
CA GLN A 851 -21.42 -9.76 -2.34
C GLN A 851 -22.30 -10.53 -1.34
N ALA A 852 -22.78 -9.86 -0.29
CA ALA A 852 -23.59 -10.49 0.74
C ALA A 852 -25.05 -10.74 0.31
N VAL A 853 -25.63 -9.84 -0.49
CA VAL A 853 -27.08 -9.83 -0.79
C VAL A 853 -27.41 -10.40 -2.16
N TYR A 854 -26.47 -10.35 -3.13
CA TYR A 854 -26.72 -10.71 -4.53
C TYR A 854 -25.70 -11.75 -5.09
N PRO A 855 -25.58 -12.96 -4.53
CA PRO A 855 -24.68 -14.00 -5.03
C PRO A 855 -25.17 -14.66 -6.36
N GLU A 856 -24.24 -15.23 -7.14
CA GLU A 856 -24.53 -15.85 -8.46
C GLU A 856 -25.25 -17.23 -8.39
N ARG A 857 -25.81 -17.63 -9.55
CA ARG A 857 -26.73 -18.77 -9.81
C ARG A 857 -26.23 -20.17 -9.41
N SER A 858 -24.96 -20.36 -9.06
CA SER A 858 -24.34 -21.69 -8.89
C SER A 858 -24.29 -22.22 -7.46
N SER A 859 -24.61 -21.42 -6.44
CA SER A 859 -24.66 -21.90 -5.06
C SER A 859 -25.98 -22.64 -4.77
N SER A 860 -25.87 -23.89 -4.33
CA SER A 860 -27.02 -24.73 -3.94
C SER A 860 -27.60 -24.38 -2.57
N THR A 861 -27.11 -23.33 -1.92
CA THR A 861 -27.54 -22.87 -0.58
C THR A 861 -27.78 -21.37 -0.61
N LYS A 862 -29.00 -20.96 -0.97
CA LYS A 862 -29.44 -19.56 -1.03
C LYS A 862 -29.79 -19.02 0.34
N THR A 863 -28.85 -19.01 1.29
CA THR A 863 -29.13 -18.53 2.65
C THR A 863 -28.38 -17.25 2.99
N VAL A 864 -29.12 -16.14 3.16
CA VAL A 864 -28.56 -14.86 3.63
C VAL A 864 -28.84 -14.73 5.13
N SER A 865 -27.80 -14.51 5.92
CA SER A 865 -27.97 -14.29 7.36
C SER A 865 -28.47 -12.87 7.64
N LEU A 866 -29.50 -12.75 8.48
CA LEU A 866 -29.99 -11.47 8.98
C LEU A 866 -28.92 -10.73 9.81
N SER A 867 -28.01 -11.45 10.47
CA SER A 867 -26.89 -10.85 11.22
C SER A 867 -25.91 -10.13 10.29
N THR A 868 -25.67 -10.68 9.09
CA THR A 868 -24.84 -10.06 8.05
C THR A 868 -25.47 -8.76 7.55
N ILE A 869 -26.79 -8.77 7.30
CA ILE A 869 -27.51 -7.57 6.88
C ILE A 869 -27.49 -6.49 7.97
N SER A 870 -27.71 -6.85 9.23
CA SER A 870 -27.61 -5.94 10.37
C SER A 870 -26.22 -5.31 10.48
N ALA A 871 -25.16 -6.12 10.35
CA ALA A 871 -23.78 -5.64 10.41
C ALA A 871 -23.44 -4.66 9.27
N LEU A 872 -23.94 -4.92 8.05
CA LEU A 872 -23.75 -4.03 6.91
C LEU A 872 -24.52 -2.71 7.07
N LEU A 873 -25.74 -2.76 7.62
CA LEU A 873 -26.52 -1.55 7.91
C LEU A 873 -25.84 -0.68 8.98
N LEU A 874 -25.33 -1.29 10.05
CA LEU A 874 -24.54 -0.60 11.08
C LEU A 874 -23.26 0.02 10.49
N SER A 875 -22.64 -0.65 9.53
CA SER A 875 -21.44 -0.14 8.86
C SER A 875 -21.74 1.08 7.98
N LEU A 876 -22.87 1.09 7.25
CA LEU A 876 -23.37 2.28 6.55
C LEU A 876 -23.64 3.44 7.52
N GLN A 877 -24.33 3.17 8.64
CA GLN A 877 -24.62 4.22 9.62
C GLN A 877 -23.36 4.79 10.27
N LYS A 878 -22.40 3.93 10.62
CA LYS A 878 -21.09 4.34 11.13
C LYS A 878 -20.36 5.23 10.12
N TRP A 879 -20.40 4.87 8.84
CA TRP A 879 -19.85 5.69 7.78
C TRP A 879 -20.49 7.08 7.75
N LEU A 880 -21.83 7.18 7.80
CA LEU A 880 -22.54 8.46 7.82
C LEU A 880 -22.18 9.32 9.05
N GLN A 881 -21.93 8.70 10.21
CA GLN A 881 -21.51 9.41 11.42
C GLN A 881 -20.09 9.96 11.35
N LEU A 882 -19.21 9.28 10.62
CA LEU A 882 -17.79 9.61 10.50
C LEU A 882 -17.45 10.56 9.34
N ILE A 883 -18.42 10.91 8.48
CA ILE A 883 -18.15 11.86 7.40
C ILE A 883 -17.70 13.22 7.96
N PRO A 884 -16.66 13.83 7.36
CA PRO A 884 -16.21 15.16 7.74
C PRO A 884 -17.34 16.20 7.76
N PRO A 885 -17.36 17.16 8.71
CA PRO A 885 -18.45 18.13 8.84
C PRO A 885 -18.77 18.90 7.56
N HIS A 886 -17.76 19.28 6.77
CA HIS A 886 -17.94 20.02 5.51
C HIS A 886 -18.46 19.18 4.35
N LEU A 887 -18.57 17.86 4.51
CA LEU A 887 -19.18 16.94 3.56
C LEU A 887 -20.61 16.54 3.97
N LYS A 888 -21.13 17.04 5.09
CA LYS A 888 -22.51 16.78 5.50
C LYS A 888 -23.49 17.59 4.66
N HIS A 889 -24.63 16.99 4.29
CA HIS A 889 -25.58 17.61 3.37
C HIS A 889 -26.27 18.85 3.94
N ASP A 890 -26.41 18.92 5.27
CA ASP A 890 -26.99 20.04 6.01
C ASP A 890 -26.03 21.23 6.18
N VAL A 891 -24.75 21.08 5.80
CA VAL A 891 -23.74 22.13 5.90
C VAL A 891 -23.61 22.86 4.55
N PRO A 892 -23.71 24.20 4.52
CA PRO A 892 -23.57 24.98 3.28
C PRO A 892 -22.22 24.74 2.58
N ALA A 893 -22.25 24.26 1.34
CA ALA A 893 -21.07 24.06 0.49
C ALA A 893 -20.90 25.20 -0.53
N PRO A 894 -19.66 25.54 -0.93
CA PRO A 894 -19.39 26.48 -2.02
C PRO A 894 -20.09 26.07 -3.33
N PRO A 895 -20.53 27.01 -4.19
CA PRO A 895 -21.26 26.70 -5.42
C PRO A 895 -20.58 25.64 -6.30
N THR A 896 -19.25 25.67 -6.38
CA THR A 896 -18.42 24.73 -7.14
C THR A 896 -18.35 23.32 -6.55
N GLN A 897 -18.75 23.13 -5.28
CA GLN A 897 -18.63 21.89 -4.51
C GLN A 897 -20.00 21.27 -4.14
N LYS A 898 -21.09 22.02 -4.31
CA LYS A 898 -22.46 21.57 -4.01
C LYS A 898 -22.82 20.24 -4.67
N ARG A 899 -22.46 20.07 -5.95
CA ARG A 899 -22.69 18.82 -6.70
C ARG A 899 -21.97 17.64 -6.05
N ALA A 900 -20.69 17.79 -5.75
CA ALA A 900 -19.89 16.72 -5.15
C ALA A 900 -20.48 16.27 -3.80
N VAL A 901 -20.84 17.21 -2.92
CA VAL A 901 -21.48 16.89 -1.64
C VAL A 901 -22.83 16.19 -1.86
N ALA A 902 -23.68 16.68 -2.76
CA ALA A 902 -24.96 16.05 -3.06
C ALA A 902 -24.81 14.62 -3.61
N SER A 903 -23.89 14.39 -4.56
CA SER A 903 -23.61 13.06 -5.12
C SER A 903 -23.18 12.07 -4.04
N LEU A 904 -22.30 12.47 -3.11
CA LEU A 904 -21.82 11.62 -2.02
C LEU A 904 -22.98 11.08 -1.15
N HIS A 905 -23.96 11.93 -0.83
CA HIS A 905 -25.13 11.53 -0.06
C HIS A 905 -26.11 10.70 -0.89
N LEU A 906 -26.25 10.97 -2.20
CA LEU A 906 -27.02 10.11 -3.09
C LEU A 906 -26.44 8.69 -3.18
N HIS A 907 -25.11 8.53 -3.18
CA HIS A 907 -24.46 7.21 -3.10
C HIS A 907 -24.77 6.48 -1.81
N TYR A 908 -24.79 7.20 -0.69
CA TYR A 908 -25.10 6.62 0.61
C TYR A 908 -26.52 6.05 0.65
N TRP A 909 -27.50 6.85 0.22
CA TRP A 909 -28.88 6.42 0.16
C TRP A 909 -29.09 5.34 -0.90
N SER A 910 -28.41 5.40 -2.04
CA SER A 910 -28.45 4.33 -3.03
C SER A 910 -27.90 3.00 -2.49
N SER A 911 -26.87 3.03 -1.65
CA SER A 911 -26.30 1.82 -1.02
C SER A 911 -27.24 1.27 0.06
N THR A 912 -27.93 2.15 0.78
CA THR A 912 -28.98 1.78 1.74
C THR A 912 -30.18 1.13 1.04
N ILE A 913 -30.65 1.71 -0.08
CA ILE A 913 -31.70 1.12 -0.92
C ILE A 913 -31.26 -0.25 -1.44
N LEU A 914 -30.01 -0.38 -1.89
CA LEU A 914 -29.46 -1.66 -2.38
C LEU A 914 -29.52 -2.76 -1.30
N LEU A 915 -29.19 -2.45 -0.04
CA LEU A 915 -29.25 -3.40 1.08
C LEU A 915 -30.69 -3.75 1.48
N CYS A 916 -31.58 -2.75 1.55
CA CYS A 916 -32.91 -2.90 2.15
C CYS A 916 -34.02 -3.27 1.15
N ARG A 917 -33.83 -3.04 -0.16
CA ARG A 917 -34.87 -3.28 -1.18
C ARG A 917 -35.40 -4.71 -1.25
N PRO A 918 -34.63 -5.80 -1.03
CA PRO A 918 -35.18 -7.16 -1.11
C PRO A 918 -36.32 -7.39 -0.11
N PHE A 919 -36.22 -6.77 1.07
CA PHE A 919 -37.22 -6.89 2.13
C PHE A 919 -38.53 -6.18 1.75
N LEU A 920 -38.44 -4.99 1.16
CA LEU A 920 -39.62 -4.28 0.65
C LEU A 920 -40.28 -5.04 -0.50
N LEU A 921 -39.49 -5.61 -1.41
CA LEU A 921 -40.00 -6.40 -2.53
C LEU A 921 -40.71 -7.67 -2.02
N TYR A 922 -40.12 -8.36 -1.05
CA TYR A 922 -40.72 -9.54 -0.42
C TYR A 922 -42.04 -9.20 0.31
N LEU A 923 -42.12 -8.05 0.99
CA LEU A 923 -43.36 -7.59 1.64
C LEU A 923 -44.49 -7.28 0.66
N VAL A 924 -44.17 -6.99 -0.60
CA VAL A 924 -45.16 -6.74 -1.65
C VAL A 924 -45.62 -8.06 -2.26
N LEU A 925 -44.71 -8.99 -2.52
CA LEU A 925 -44.98 -10.25 -3.20
C LEU A 925 -45.54 -11.35 -2.27
N ASN A 926 -44.90 -11.59 -1.12
CA ASN A 926 -45.10 -12.79 -0.31
C ASN A 926 -45.54 -12.48 1.14
N ARG A 927 -46.25 -11.36 1.36
CA ARG A 927 -46.62 -10.86 2.70
C ARG A 927 -47.34 -11.89 3.57
N ASN A 928 -48.17 -12.74 2.96
CA ASN A 928 -49.02 -13.71 3.65
C ASN A 928 -48.27 -14.98 4.11
N GLU A 929 -47.02 -15.17 3.69
CA GLU A 929 -46.21 -16.37 3.95
C GLU A 929 -45.19 -16.17 5.10
N LEU A 930 -45.08 -14.95 5.64
CA LEU A 930 -44.12 -14.62 6.70
C LEU A 930 -44.62 -15.02 8.10
N SER A 931 -43.75 -15.65 8.88
CA SER A 931 -43.97 -15.82 10.32
C SER A 931 -44.06 -14.46 11.03
N PRO A 932 -44.81 -14.34 12.14
CA PRO A 932 -44.96 -13.08 12.88
C PRO A 932 -43.63 -12.43 13.29
N THR A 933 -42.63 -13.25 13.64
CA THR A 933 -41.29 -12.80 14.04
C THR A 933 -40.50 -12.22 12.87
N LYS A 934 -40.57 -12.84 11.68
CA LYS A 934 -39.88 -12.35 10.46
C LYS A 934 -40.56 -11.10 9.91
N LYS A 935 -41.87 -10.98 10.06
CA LYS A 935 -42.66 -9.83 9.58
C LYS A 935 -42.18 -8.48 10.14
N ILE A 936 -41.88 -8.40 11.45
CA ILE A 936 -41.41 -7.16 12.10
C ILE A 936 -40.11 -6.67 11.47
N TRP A 937 -39.18 -7.58 11.21
CA TRP A 937 -37.86 -7.26 10.67
C TRP A 937 -37.94 -6.80 9.21
N PHE A 938 -38.79 -7.46 8.42
CA PHE A 938 -39.06 -7.06 7.03
C PHE A 938 -39.76 -5.70 6.95
N GLU A 939 -40.77 -5.45 7.80
CA GLU A 939 -41.46 -4.15 7.87
C GLU A 939 -40.49 -3.01 8.23
N ARG A 940 -39.55 -3.27 9.14
CA ARG A 940 -38.51 -2.31 9.53
C ARG A 940 -37.49 -2.02 8.41
N MET A 941 -37.00 -3.06 7.73
CA MET A 941 -36.09 -2.89 6.59
C MET A 941 -36.80 -2.24 5.40
N GLY A 942 -38.08 -2.59 5.18
CA GLY A 942 -38.94 -1.94 4.19
C GLY A 942 -39.10 -0.45 4.45
N LYS A 943 -39.37 -0.05 5.71
CA LYS A 943 -39.42 1.37 6.12
C LYS A 943 -38.09 2.08 5.85
N THR A 944 -36.96 1.47 6.25
CA THR A 944 -35.62 2.03 6.03
C THR A 944 -35.33 2.28 4.54
N CYS A 945 -35.79 1.38 3.67
CA CYS A 945 -35.69 1.53 2.20
C CYS A 945 -36.49 2.74 1.68
N ILE A 946 -37.72 2.91 2.19
CA ILE A 946 -38.60 4.03 1.81
C ILE A 946 -38.02 5.37 2.28
N ASP A 947 -37.53 5.44 3.52
CA ASP A 947 -36.91 6.64 4.09
C ASP A 947 -35.69 7.07 3.26
N ALA A 948 -34.86 6.11 2.83
CA ALA A 948 -33.71 6.37 1.95
C ALA A 948 -34.12 6.96 0.59
N ALA A 949 -35.22 6.48 -0.01
CA ALA A 949 -35.75 7.03 -1.25
C ALA A 949 -36.28 8.47 -1.08
N GLN A 950 -36.94 8.77 0.04
CA GLN A 950 -37.40 10.13 0.36
C GLN A 950 -36.23 11.11 0.52
N LYS A 951 -35.18 10.71 1.24
CA LYS A 951 -33.96 11.52 1.39
C LYS A 951 -33.28 11.77 0.04
N SER A 952 -33.25 10.77 -0.84
CA SER A 952 -32.70 10.90 -2.19
C SER A 952 -33.45 11.95 -3.03
N ILE A 953 -34.78 11.93 -3.03
CA ILE A 953 -35.60 12.94 -3.73
C ILE A 953 -35.37 14.35 -3.16
N GLY A 954 -35.26 14.49 -1.84
CA GLY A 954 -34.96 15.77 -1.21
C GLY A 954 -33.65 16.37 -1.71
N ILE A 955 -32.59 15.56 -1.79
CA ILE A 955 -31.28 15.99 -2.31
C ILE A 955 -31.38 16.37 -3.80
N LEU A 956 -32.07 15.57 -4.61
CA LEU A 956 -32.24 15.83 -6.05
C LEU A 956 -33.03 17.13 -6.32
N HIS A 957 -34.05 17.41 -5.51
CA HIS A 957 -34.80 18.67 -5.58
C HIS A 957 -33.92 19.87 -5.21
N GLN A 958 -33.07 19.72 -4.20
CA GLN A 958 -32.09 20.75 -3.84
C GLN A 958 -31.07 20.98 -4.96
N MET A 959 -30.56 19.91 -5.59
CA MET A 959 -29.66 20.02 -6.74
C MET A 959 -30.30 20.75 -7.92
N ALA A 960 -31.60 20.54 -8.17
CA ALA A 960 -32.35 21.25 -9.19
C ALA A 960 -32.47 22.76 -8.88
N ASN A 961 -32.67 23.13 -7.61
CA ASN A 961 -32.70 24.53 -7.19
C ASN A 961 -31.32 25.20 -7.27
N ASP A 962 -30.25 24.43 -7.01
CA ASP A 962 -28.87 24.88 -7.07
C ASP A 962 -28.29 24.88 -8.50
N ASN A 963 -29.06 24.49 -9.53
CA ASN A 963 -28.61 24.32 -10.93
C ASN A 963 -27.40 23.37 -11.07
N THR A 964 -27.34 22.34 -10.23
CA THR A 964 -26.27 21.33 -10.24
C THR A 964 -26.73 19.97 -10.76
N LEU A 965 -28.04 19.75 -10.94
CA LEU A 965 -28.63 18.56 -11.57
C LEU A 965 -28.35 18.57 -13.09
N SER A 966 -27.91 17.45 -13.67
CA SER A 966 -27.55 17.39 -15.10
C SER A 966 -27.81 16.03 -15.74
N SER A 967 -28.30 16.02 -16.99
CA SER A 967 -28.47 14.79 -17.76
C SER A 967 -27.21 14.28 -18.45
N LEU A 968 -26.10 15.03 -18.39
CA LEU A 968 -24.81 14.62 -18.94
C LEU A 968 -24.20 13.42 -18.18
N THR A 969 -24.63 13.22 -16.94
CA THR A 969 -24.29 12.06 -16.13
C THR A 969 -25.55 11.23 -15.96
N ALA A 970 -25.57 10.01 -16.47
CA ALA A 970 -26.73 9.14 -16.28
C ALA A 970 -27.00 8.78 -14.80
N PHE A 971 -26.02 9.02 -13.91
CA PHE A 971 -26.16 8.89 -12.46
C PHE A 971 -27.38 9.61 -11.88
N ASP A 972 -27.61 10.88 -12.24
CA ASP A 972 -28.71 11.70 -11.71
C ASP A 972 -30.07 11.10 -12.12
N SER A 973 -30.23 10.75 -13.40
CA SER A 973 -31.44 10.10 -13.93
C SER A 973 -31.68 8.72 -13.31
N THR A 974 -30.62 7.93 -13.10
CA THR A 974 -30.72 6.63 -12.44
C THR A 974 -31.14 6.76 -10.96
N CYS A 975 -30.64 7.76 -10.23
CA CYS A 975 -31.05 8.00 -8.84
C CYS A 975 -32.53 8.36 -8.75
N ILE A 976 -33.03 9.23 -9.64
CA ILE A 976 -34.45 9.59 -9.69
C ILE A 976 -35.31 8.36 -9.99
N LEU A 977 -34.93 7.59 -11.00
CA LEU A 977 -35.64 6.37 -11.37
C LEU A 977 -35.69 5.36 -10.20
N ARG A 978 -34.57 5.09 -9.53
CA ARG A 978 -34.52 4.19 -8.36
C ARG A 978 -35.48 4.64 -7.27
N ALA A 979 -35.54 5.93 -6.97
CA ALA A 979 -36.46 6.46 -5.98
C ALA A 979 -37.92 6.27 -6.40
N ILE A 980 -38.27 6.56 -7.66
CA ILE A 980 -39.61 6.32 -8.22
C ILE A 980 -40.02 4.86 -8.02
N MET A 981 -39.12 3.91 -8.33
CA MET A 981 -39.40 2.48 -8.21
C MET A 981 -39.67 2.05 -6.76
N ILE A 982 -38.93 2.59 -5.78
CA ILE A 982 -39.19 2.33 -4.37
C ILE A 982 -40.56 2.90 -3.94
N PHE A 983 -40.95 4.07 -4.44
CA PHE A 983 -42.29 4.62 -4.13
C PHE A 983 -43.44 3.84 -4.77
N ILE A 984 -43.23 3.23 -5.93
CA ILE A 984 -44.21 2.30 -6.52
C ILE A 984 -44.42 1.11 -5.58
N LEU A 985 -43.35 0.49 -5.08
CA LEU A 985 -43.44 -0.62 -4.12
C LEU A 985 -44.09 -0.18 -2.80
N ALA A 986 -43.72 0.99 -2.29
CA ALA A 986 -44.31 1.56 -1.07
C ALA A 986 -45.82 1.82 -1.23
N TYR A 987 -46.24 2.40 -2.36
CA TYR A 987 -47.63 2.63 -2.68
C TYR A 987 -48.39 1.31 -2.84
N ALA A 988 -47.78 0.32 -3.50
CA ALA A 988 -48.39 -1.00 -3.65
C ALA A 988 -48.63 -1.69 -2.31
N HIS A 989 -47.67 -1.60 -1.38
CA HIS A 989 -47.73 -2.19 -0.04
C HIS A 989 -48.70 -1.46 0.90
N THR A 990 -48.66 -0.13 0.95
CA THR A 990 -49.34 0.68 1.98
C THR A 990 -50.62 1.38 1.50
N LYS A 991 -50.77 1.57 0.19
CA LYS A 991 -51.84 2.37 -0.44
C LYS A 991 -51.91 3.84 0.02
N LEU A 992 -50.86 4.38 0.64
CA LEU A 992 -50.82 5.77 1.12
C LEU A 992 -50.56 6.76 -0.03
N GLN A 993 -51.36 7.82 -0.13
CA GLN A 993 -51.25 8.79 -1.22
C GLN A 993 -49.97 9.64 -1.21
N CYS A 994 -49.29 9.76 -0.06
CA CYS A 994 -48.02 10.47 0.01
C CYS A 994 -46.95 9.89 -0.94
N TYR A 995 -46.95 8.58 -1.16
CA TYR A 995 -46.00 7.94 -2.07
C TYR A 995 -46.30 8.22 -3.55
N ARG A 996 -47.58 8.42 -3.91
CA ARG A 996 -47.97 8.86 -5.25
C ARG A 996 -47.44 10.26 -5.55
N SER A 997 -47.56 11.18 -4.59
CA SER A 997 -47.01 12.53 -4.72
C SER A 997 -45.48 12.54 -4.88
N ASN A 998 -44.77 11.60 -4.26
CA ASN A 998 -43.32 11.44 -4.45
C ASN A 998 -42.95 10.92 -5.85
N ILE A 999 -43.77 10.04 -6.45
CA ILE A 999 -43.59 9.58 -7.85
C ILE A 999 -43.72 10.76 -8.82
N GLU A 1000 -44.76 11.57 -8.64
CA GLU A 1000 -45.01 12.77 -9.45
C GLU A 1000 -43.84 13.78 -9.34
N THR A 1001 -43.29 13.93 -8.14
CA THR A 1001 -42.11 14.78 -7.89
C THR A 1001 -40.88 14.28 -8.65
N GLY A 1002 -40.64 12.96 -8.67
CA GLY A 1002 -39.56 12.37 -9.46
C GLY A 1002 -39.70 12.59 -10.97
N LEU A 1003 -40.90 12.41 -11.52
CA LEU A 1003 -41.19 12.68 -12.93
C LEU A 1003 -40.99 14.16 -13.30
N MET A 1004 -41.39 15.07 -12.41
CA MET A 1004 -41.17 16.50 -12.58
C MET A 1004 -39.68 16.84 -12.64
N LEU A 1005 -38.85 16.23 -11.79
CA LEU A 1005 -37.39 16.43 -11.82
C LEU A 1005 -36.78 15.92 -13.14
N LEU A 1006 -37.17 14.73 -13.63
CA LEU A 1006 -36.70 14.19 -14.92
C LEU A 1006 -37.05 15.11 -16.09
N ARG A 1007 -38.28 15.66 -16.11
CA ARG A 1007 -38.72 16.60 -17.16
C ARG A 1007 -37.98 17.94 -17.11
N ARG A 1008 -37.44 18.34 -15.96
CA ARG A 1008 -36.65 19.57 -15.78
C ARG A 1008 -35.19 19.44 -16.21
N MET A 1009 -34.66 18.22 -16.36
CA MET A 1009 -33.31 17.96 -16.85
C MET A 1009 -33.22 18.10 -18.38
N GLU A 1010 -32.01 18.23 -18.94
CA GLU A 1010 -31.85 18.30 -20.39
C GLU A 1010 -32.24 16.97 -21.07
N GLN A 1011 -33.13 16.99 -22.05
CA GLN A 1011 -33.70 15.78 -22.66
C GLN A 1011 -32.77 15.17 -23.72
N VAL A 1012 -31.70 14.51 -23.27
CA VAL A 1012 -30.64 13.90 -24.10
C VAL A 1012 -30.32 12.49 -23.62
N GLY A 1013 -29.96 11.60 -24.54
CA GLY A 1013 -29.47 10.25 -24.24
C GLY A 1013 -30.43 9.47 -23.33
N PHE A 1014 -29.87 8.86 -22.28
CA PHE A 1014 -30.61 8.05 -21.32
C PHE A 1014 -31.73 8.81 -20.59
N CYS A 1015 -31.52 10.09 -20.26
CA CYS A 1015 -32.54 10.88 -19.56
C CYS A 1015 -33.81 11.07 -20.40
N LYS A 1016 -33.67 11.25 -21.72
CA LYS A 1016 -34.80 11.37 -22.64
C LYS A 1016 -35.61 10.08 -22.70
N ILE A 1017 -34.93 8.94 -22.83
CA ILE A 1017 -35.55 7.60 -22.86
C ILE A 1017 -36.35 7.39 -21.57
N VAL A 1018 -35.74 7.63 -20.41
CA VAL A 1018 -36.39 7.45 -19.11
C VAL A 1018 -37.58 8.41 -18.94
N ALA A 1019 -37.47 9.68 -19.34
CA ALA A 1019 -38.55 10.65 -19.20
C ALA A 1019 -39.78 10.35 -20.08
N GLU A 1020 -39.57 9.76 -21.27
CA GLU A 1020 -40.64 9.38 -22.20
C GLU A 1020 -41.29 8.04 -21.83
N GLU A 1021 -40.49 7.04 -21.42
CA GLU A 1021 -40.99 5.69 -21.18
C GLU A 1021 -41.56 5.47 -19.76
N THR A 1022 -41.02 6.14 -18.73
CA THR A 1022 -41.46 5.93 -17.33
C THR A 1022 -42.97 6.19 -17.13
N PRO A 1023 -43.57 7.29 -17.67
CA PRO A 1023 -45.01 7.52 -17.54
C PRO A 1023 -45.87 6.44 -18.22
N VAL A 1024 -45.42 5.90 -19.37
CA VAL A 1024 -46.13 4.84 -20.08
C VAL A 1024 -46.19 3.57 -19.22
N ARG A 1025 -45.07 3.22 -18.60
CA ARG A 1025 -44.98 2.04 -17.70
C ARG A 1025 -45.74 2.21 -16.40
N LEU A 1026 -45.82 3.44 -15.86
CA LEU A 1026 -46.66 3.75 -14.71
C LEU A 1026 -48.16 3.58 -15.04
N ALA A 1027 -48.57 3.92 -16.26
CA ALA A 1027 -49.94 3.68 -16.72
C ALA A 1027 -50.25 2.18 -16.84
N ASP A 1028 -49.30 1.36 -17.33
CA ASP A 1028 -49.43 -0.12 -17.36
C ASP A 1028 -49.63 -0.72 -15.96
N LEU A 1029 -49.04 -0.10 -14.92
CA LEU A 1029 -49.22 -0.47 -13.51
C LEU A 1029 -50.54 0.02 -12.88
N GLY A 1030 -51.36 0.77 -13.61
CA GLY A 1030 -52.58 1.41 -13.11
C GLY A 1030 -52.37 2.72 -12.35
N ILE A 1031 -51.18 3.34 -12.47
CA ILE A 1031 -50.83 4.64 -11.86
C ILE A 1031 -50.82 5.71 -12.97
N SER A 1032 -51.98 6.24 -13.33
CA SER A 1032 -52.11 7.30 -14.34
C SER A 1032 -51.80 8.71 -13.78
N GLU A 1033 -51.25 9.60 -14.60
CA GLU A 1033 -51.09 11.04 -14.27
C GLU A 1033 -52.44 11.76 -14.14
N ASP A 1034 -53.51 11.26 -14.78
CA ASP A 1034 -54.84 11.86 -14.70
C ASP A 1034 -55.56 11.48 -13.39
N GLN A 1035 -55.81 12.47 -12.53
CA GLN A 1035 -56.54 12.35 -11.25
C GLN A 1035 -58.00 11.82 -11.38
N LYS A 1036 -58.49 11.54 -12.59
CA LYS A 1036 -59.90 11.17 -12.85
C LYS A 1036 -60.20 9.68 -12.86
N VAL A 1037 -59.21 8.79 -12.77
CA VAL A 1037 -59.45 7.33 -12.71
C VAL A 1037 -59.20 6.83 -11.28
N CYS A 1038 -60.29 6.77 -10.51
CA CYS A 1038 -60.33 6.22 -9.16
C CYS A 1038 -60.32 4.68 -9.16
N ASN A 1039 -59.55 4.10 -8.23
CA ASN A 1039 -59.69 2.75 -7.68
C ASN A 1039 -59.40 1.52 -8.58
N ALA A 1040 -58.39 1.57 -9.46
CA ALA A 1040 -57.77 0.34 -9.95
C ALA A 1040 -56.64 -0.10 -8.99
N GLY A 1041 -56.66 -1.36 -8.54
CA GLY A 1041 -55.58 -1.91 -7.73
C GLY A 1041 -54.30 -2.01 -8.57
N VAL A 1042 -53.15 -1.59 -8.00
CA VAL A 1042 -51.83 -1.78 -8.64
C VAL A 1042 -51.64 -3.27 -8.93
N LEU A 1043 -51.62 -3.66 -10.21
CA LEU A 1043 -51.34 -5.01 -10.67
C LEU A 1043 -49.83 -5.17 -10.76
N LEU A 1044 -49.27 -5.91 -9.80
CA LEU A 1044 -47.86 -6.30 -9.78
C LEU A 1044 -47.79 -7.80 -10.05
N ASP A 1045 -47.67 -8.19 -11.32
CA ASP A 1045 -47.24 -9.54 -11.67
C ASP A 1045 -45.71 -9.62 -11.75
N ASP A 1046 -45.17 -10.83 -11.66
CA ASP A 1046 -43.72 -11.06 -11.60
C ASP A 1046 -42.99 -10.65 -12.88
N ASP A 1047 -43.66 -10.72 -14.03
CA ASP A 1047 -43.11 -10.33 -15.32
C ASP A 1047 -43.05 -8.81 -15.47
N LEU A 1048 -44.03 -8.06 -14.96
CA LEU A 1048 -44.05 -6.60 -14.94
C LEU A 1048 -42.98 -6.06 -13.99
N ILE A 1049 -42.82 -6.68 -12.82
CA ILE A 1049 -41.71 -6.37 -11.90
C ILE A 1049 -40.38 -6.67 -12.62
N ALA A 1050 -40.20 -7.86 -13.20
CA ALA A 1050 -38.97 -8.17 -13.94
C ALA A 1050 -38.69 -7.18 -15.09
N GLN A 1051 -39.72 -6.70 -15.80
CA GLN A 1051 -39.59 -5.70 -16.87
C GLN A 1051 -39.26 -4.28 -16.34
N LEU A 1052 -39.92 -3.83 -15.27
CA LEU A 1052 -39.65 -2.53 -14.64
C LEU A 1052 -38.21 -2.46 -14.12
N TRP A 1053 -37.72 -3.53 -13.51
CA TRP A 1053 -36.39 -3.59 -12.90
C TRP A 1053 -35.28 -4.01 -13.87
N GLY A 1054 -35.62 -4.72 -14.95
CA GLY A 1054 -34.66 -5.16 -15.98
C GLY A 1054 -34.39 -4.14 -17.09
N ASN A 1055 -35.38 -3.31 -17.46
CA ASN A 1055 -35.30 -2.46 -18.65
C ASN A 1055 -34.81 -1.04 -18.38
N PHE A 1056 -34.96 -0.51 -17.15
CA PHE A 1056 -34.71 0.92 -16.88
C PHE A 1056 -33.46 1.22 -16.03
N ASP A 1057 -32.87 0.27 -15.30
CA ASP A 1057 -31.60 0.51 -14.60
C ASP A 1057 -30.45 -0.26 -15.28
N PRO A 1058 -29.63 0.39 -16.11
CA PRO A 1058 -28.51 -0.27 -16.78
C PRO A 1058 -27.40 -0.72 -15.82
N ASN A 1059 -27.43 -0.34 -14.53
CA ASN A 1059 -26.54 -0.87 -13.49
C ASN A 1059 -27.07 -2.17 -12.85
N PHE A 1060 -28.31 -2.58 -13.17
CA PHE A 1060 -28.90 -3.86 -12.77
C PHE A 1060 -28.57 -4.95 -13.80
N MET A 1061 -27.29 -5.27 -13.95
CA MET A 1061 -26.83 -6.36 -14.82
C MET A 1061 -26.63 -7.69 -14.07
N THR A 1062 -27.28 -7.89 -12.93
CA THR A 1062 -27.74 -9.25 -12.59
C THR A 1062 -29.21 -9.28 -12.97
N PRO A 1063 -29.62 -10.00 -14.03
CA PRO A 1063 -31.03 -10.27 -14.23
C PRO A 1063 -31.49 -10.93 -12.93
N LEU A 1064 -32.46 -10.33 -12.21
CA LEU A 1064 -33.20 -11.07 -11.18
C LEU A 1064 -33.66 -12.35 -11.88
N PRO A 1065 -33.10 -13.53 -11.56
CA PRO A 1065 -33.64 -14.75 -12.09
C PRO A 1065 -35.08 -14.81 -11.57
N SER A 1066 -36.06 -14.84 -12.46
CA SER A 1066 -37.47 -15.20 -12.21
C SER A 1066 -37.72 -15.83 -10.84
N GLN A 1067 -38.64 -15.29 -10.02
CA GLN A 1067 -39.20 -15.78 -8.73
C GLN A 1067 -38.34 -16.71 -7.82
N ALA A 1068 -37.80 -17.80 -8.33
CA ALA A 1068 -36.84 -18.70 -7.68
C ALA A 1068 -35.59 -18.02 -7.07
N SER A 1069 -35.27 -16.76 -7.38
CA SER A 1069 -34.15 -16.01 -6.74
C SER A 1069 -34.52 -15.24 -5.48
N LEU A 1070 -35.81 -15.10 -5.19
CA LEU A 1070 -36.31 -14.45 -3.96
C LEU A 1070 -36.54 -15.46 -2.82
N ASP A 1071 -36.23 -16.74 -3.03
CA ASP A 1071 -36.05 -17.75 -1.98
C ASP A 1071 -34.77 -17.46 -1.18
N PHE A 1072 -34.72 -16.30 -0.52
CA PHE A 1072 -33.76 -16.04 0.53
C PHE A 1072 -34.11 -16.97 1.70
N ALA A 1073 -33.45 -18.11 1.81
CA ALA A 1073 -33.56 -18.96 2.98
C ALA A 1073 -32.79 -18.29 4.14
N PHE A 1074 -33.43 -17.48 4.96
CA PHE A 1074 -32.74 -16.89 6.11
C PHE A 1074 -32.32 -18.00 7.09
N ASP A 1075 -31.02 -18.14 7.37
CA ASP A 1075 -30.49 -19.15 8.29
C ASP A 1075 -30.94 -18.83 9.73
N ASP A 1076 -31.67 -19.77 10.35
CA ASP A 1076 -32.30 -19.67 11.67
C ASP A 1076 -31.45 -20.33 12.79
N SER A 1077 -30.18 -20.70 12.53
CA SER A 1077 -29.38 -21.56 13.42
C SER A 1077 -28.71 -20.87 14.64
N SER A 1078 -28.57 -19.55 14.65
CA SER A 1078 -28.05 -18.80 15.80
C SER A 1078 -29.19 -18.34 16.72
N SER A 1079 -29.08 -18.59 18.03
CA SER A 1079 -30.03 -18.16 19.05
C SER A 1079 -30.32 -16.65 18.95
N PHE A 1080 -31.43 -16.30 18.30
CA PHE A 1080 -31.92 -14.95 18.12
C PHE A 1080 -32.39 -14.38 19.46
N ASP A 1081 -31.56 -13.58 20.12
CA ASP A 1081 -32.04 -12.68 21.17
C ASP A 1081 -32.60 -11.41 20.52
N LEU A 1082 -33.84 -11.54 20.05
CA LEU A 1082 -34.59 -10.49 19.37
C LEU A 1082 -34.58 -9.17 20.18
N ASN A 1083 -34.52 -9.24 21.51
CA ASN A 1083 -34.62 -8.06 22.37
C ASN A 1083 -33.31 -7.28 22.48
N SER A 1084 -32.14 -7.94 22.54
CA SER A 1084 -30.86 -7.23 22.71
C SER A 1084 -30.43 -6.46 21.46
N GLU A 1085 -30.70 -7.00 20.26
CA GLU A 1085 -30.41 -6.32 19.00
C GLU A 1085 -31.51 -5.32 18.62
N ILE A 1086 -32.81 -5.59 18.90
CA ILE A 1086 -33.86 -4.57 18.76
C ILE A 1086 -33.57 -3.37 19.67
N LEU A 1087 -32.97 -3.57 20.85
CA LEU A 1087 -32.53 -2.50 21.75
C LEU A 1087 -31.36 -1.68 21.19
N GLN A 1088 -30.39 -2.31 20.53
CA GLN A 1088 -29.36 -1.57 19.76
C GLN A 1088 -30.00 -0.75 18.63
N PHE A 1089 -31.08 -1.27 18.07
CA PHE A 1089 -31.84 -0.64 17.01
C PHE A 1089 -32.81 0.45 17.51
N THR A 1090 -33.32 0.44 18.75
CA THR A 1090 -34.21 1.48 19.30
C THR A 1090 -33.45 2.73 19.74
N ASN A 1091 -32.15 2.63 19.99
CA ASN A 1091 -31.28 3.80 20.20
C ASN A 1091 -30.93 4.54 18.89
N LEU A 1092 -31.53 4.15 17.75
CA LEU A 1092 -31.21 4.69 16.42
C LEU A 1092 -32.19 5.75 15.89
N ASP A 1093 -33.05 6.36 16.74
CA ASP A 1093 -34.10 7.28 16.26
C ASP A 1093 -34.16 8.64 16.99
N GLU A 1094 -33.01 9.27 17.27
CA GLU A 1094 -32.97 10.66 17.78
C GLU A 1094 -32.03 11.62 17.01
N SER A 1095 -31.12 11.13 16.16
CA SER A 1095 -30.10 11.98 15.51
C SER A 1095 -30.44 12.42 14.08
N ILE A 1096 -31.67 12.22 13.61
CA ILE A 1096 -32.16 12.72 12.30
C ILE A 1096 -33.36 13.65 12.52
N MET A 1097 -33.26 14.58 13.47
CA MET A 1097 -34.18 15.71 13.61
C MET A 1097 -33.64 16.91 12.81
N LEU A 1098 -34.31 17.25 11.71
CA LEU A 1098 -34.32 18.61 11.20
C LEU A 1098 -35.34 19.41 12.01
N ASP A 1099 -34.98 20.65 12.33
CA ASP A 1099 -35.69 21.60 13.17
C ASP A 1099 -37.22 21.64 12.95
N PRO A 1100 -38.05 21.44 14.00
CA PRO A 1100 -39.50 21.59 14.00
C PRO A 1100 -40.04 23.00 13.70
N SER A 1101 -39.19 24.00 13.43
CA SER A 1101 -39.62 25.39 13.27
C SER A 1101 -40.31 25.74 11.93
N GLN A 1102 -40.51 24.80 11.01
CA GLN A 1102 -41.40 25.01 9.85
C GLN A 1102 -42.73 24.28 10.04
N ALA A 1103 -43.70 25.06 10.50
CA ALA A 1103 -45.05 24.66 10.86
C ALA A 1103 -45.82 23.94 9.75
N PHE A 1104 -46.42 22.79 10.06
CA PHE A 1104 -47.81 22.52 9.69
C PHE A 1104 -48.53 21.84 10.85
N SER A 1105 -49.40 22.62 11.47
CA SER A 1105 -50.36 22.26 12.50
C SER A 1105 -51.34 21.20 12.02
N GLY A 1106 -51.51 20.14 12.82
CA GLY A 1106 -52.68 19.27 12.79
C GLY A 1106 -52.30 17.80 12.76
N PHE A 1107 -52.28 17.13 13.91
CA PHE A 1107 -53.42 16.34 14.37
C PHE A 1107 -53.19 15.78 15.79
N ASP A 1108 -54.31 15.68 16.49
CA ASP A 1108 -54.55 15.40 17.91
C ASP A 1108 -54.31 13.92 18.26
N PHE A 1109 -53.63 13.67 19.38
CA PHE A 1109 -53.45 12.32 19.94
C PHE A 1109 -54.66 11.98 20.83
N ARG A 1110 -55.53 11.13 20.29
CA ARG A 1110 -56.42 10.25 21.05
C ARG A 1110 -56.18 8.80 20.67
#